data_AF-A0A919VY61-F1
#
_entry.id   AF-A0A919VY61-F1
#
_cell.length_a   1.000
_cell.length_b   1.000
_cell.length_c   1.000
_cell.angle_alpha   90.00
_cell.angle_beta   90.00
_cell.angle_gamma   90.00
#
_symmetry.space_group_name_H-M   'P 1'
#
loop_
_entity.id
_entity.type
_entity.pdbx_description
1 polymer ?
#
loop_
_entity_poly.entity_id
_entity_poly.type
_entity_poly.pdbx_seq_one_letter_code
_entity_poly.pdbx_strand_id
1 'polypeptide(L)'
;MEDAWQLAVVAGPPGDARDAAIRRLSTPAGSPVIVELSVDLARDYAAIDLLLSSAQRVLIVTEFDPGEVLSRFREWPTTTVVVGPVRLPPPLAEPVQGSPLDEDGLEALDPWEQTWGGTGRRTTPTTFLTRVAGVAVADGAGRAVTGGLPPGVPYLVRVGIGDWRPDSILPRDTPAFPASLLPPDRDGWWLRAVLSRAAETITEGALFLPRTGEGFACTCTPGDPHTCAPDDRSFWLDLAAVAPRRPEPQQVQLALHHGATTVQIFEITLAVGDGPAPVARAIYTLTKEFDDLGRFGGRDVSIQEGSLRDGRHYLLVNGSDGERVGSVLSDAQAGNAARLLRSTLFDRQLAGNRTLYDRQFGKSRDDYLTDLWTMARVGASVHLGLFPDAADRDALRSALAQGDGPGRIQVALAEGSRAVVPWQLVYGLPIADRAYVCPSVDQFGPGSGGTDVPDRCPHADRHDQPNGTLCPYGFWGLAHVLEVPPSSTRMTLAEATGENPPPVVVAARNDTLPGTDWAAQRAALDLIDRACVVTTDTKSLRAALVEGADLLYLYCHGREVTGGGVALDFGPGGVLLPEDLAVWADVSPRIRWARRRPLVVLNGCFTGARLPETLADFAAAFVQSTGAAGVLATEVVMESGLAAHVMSAFVTAWHTDRRGVGSAMRDVRWQLLARGNVMGLAYSPYCDADLRLP
;
A
#
# COMPACT_ATOMS: atom_id res chain seq x y z
N MET A 1 40.67 -40.50 -43.39
CA MET A 1 40.27 -39.11 -43.16
C MET A 1 38.75 -39.13 -43.02
N GLU A 2 38.15 -39.76 -42.01
CA GLU A 2 38.39 -39.64 -40.56
C GLU A 2 38.53 -38.18 -40.14
N ASP A 3 37.39 -37.53 -39.88
CA ASP A 3 37.30 -36.38 -38.98
C ASP A 3 36.53 -36.84 -37.74
N ALA A 4 37.27 -36.85 -36.62
CA ALA A 4 36.80 -37.24 -35.31
C ALA A 4 35.94 -36.14 -34.69
N TRP A 5 34.85 -36.56 -34.03
CA TRP A 5 33.95 -35.70 -33.26
C TRP A 5 34.36 -35.75 -31.78
N GLN A 6 34.42 -34.60 -31.09
CA GLN A 6 34.62 -34.57 -29.64
C GLN A 6 33.28 -34.84 -28.92
N LEU A 7 33.27 -35.90 -28.13
CA LEU A 7 32.23 -36.28 -27.18
C LEU A 7 32.77 -35.98 -25.77
N ALA A 8 32.01 -35.26 -24.93
CA ALA A 8 32.29 -35.16 -23.49
C ALA A 8 31.23 -35.98 -22.73
N VAL A 9 31.66 -37.05 -22.05
CA VAL A 9 30.86 -37.82 -21.09
C VAL A 9 31.51 -37.65 -19.74
N VAL A 10 30.79 -37.13 -18.75
CA VAL A 10 31.20 -37.16 -17.34
C VAL A 10 30.35 -38.22 -16.65
N ALA A 11 30.99 -39.31 -16.21
CA ALA A 11 30.37 -40.34 -15.39
C ALA A 11 30.72 -40.10 -13.91
N GLY A 12 29.69 -39.97 -13.05
CA GLY A 12 29.82 -40.10 -11.60
C GLY A 12 29.82 -41.58 -11.17
N PRO A 13 30.26 -41.91 -9.94
CA PRO A 13 30.34 -43.30 -9.46
C PRO A 13 28.95 -43.94 -9.30
N PRO A 14 28.85 -45.29 -9.40
CA PRO A 14 27.57 -45.98 -9.52
C PRO A 14 26.88 -46.11 -8.17
N GLY A 15 25.72 -45.48 -8.03
CA GLY A 15 24.86 -45.67 -6.86
C GLY A 15 23.90 -44.53 -6.57
N ASP A 16 23.08 -44.13 -7.55
CA ASP A 16 21.72 -43.65 -7.30
C ASP A 16 20.95 -43.57 -8.62
N ALA A 17 19.81 -44.26 -8.66
CA ALA A 17 18.95 -44.36 -9.83
C ALA A 17 18.12 -43.07 -9.99
N ARG A 18 18.55 -42.20 -10.90
CA ARG A 18 17.68 -41.26 -11.62
C ARG A 18 18.16 -41.17 -13.06
N ASP A 19 17.50 -41.92 -13.94
CA ASP A 19 17.76 -41.89 -15.37
C ASP A 19 17.38 -40.52 -15.95
N ALA A 20 18.38 -39.76 -16.41
CA ALA A 20 18.19 -38.56 -17.21
C ALA A 20 18.46 -38.87 -18.68
N ALA A 21 17.54 -38.51 -19.58
CA ALA A 21 17.69 -38.69 -21.02
C ALA A 21 18.12 -37.39 -21.69
N ILE A 22 19.31 -37.35 -22.29
CA ILE A 22 19.74 -36.30 -23.22
C ILE A 22 19.31 -36.74 -24.62
N ARG A 23 18.47 -35.95 -25.30
CA ARG A 23 18.04 -36.25 -26.67
C ARG A 23 18.84 -35.43 -27.70
N ARG A 24 19.35 -36.12 -28.72
CA ARG A 24 20.14 -35.55 -29.82
C ARG A 24 19.23 -34.90 -30.85
N LEU A 25 19.49 -33.65 -31.22
CA LEU A 25 18.93 -33.03 -32.43
C LEU A 25 20.03 -32.87 -33.47
N SER A 26 19.79 -33.38 -34.68
CA SER A 26 20.74 -33.34 -35.80
C SER A 26 20.62 -32.01 -36.55
N THR A 27 21.72 -31.28 -36.75
CA THR A 27 21.76 -30.15 -37.70
C THR A 27 22.97 -30.24 -38.66
N PRO A 28 22.87 -29.70 -39.89
CA PRO A 28 23.95 -29.75 -40.88
C PRO A 28 25.19 -28.92 -40.50
N ALA A 29 26.34 -29.24 -41.12
CA ALA A 29 27.63 -28.57 -40.91
C ALA A 29 27.53 -27.05 -41.15
N GLY A 30 28.04 -26.26 -40.19
CA GLY A 30 27.95 -24.79 -40.17
C GLY A 30 26.80 -24.22 -39.34
N SER A 31 25.97 -25.08 -38.72
CA SER A 31 24.87 -24.68 -37.85
C SER A 31 25.29 -24.60 -36.37
N PRO A 32 24.63 -23.76 -35.55
CA PRO A 32 24.92 -23.67 -34.12
C PRO A 32 24.71 -25.02 -33.41
N VAL A 33 25.53 -25.30 -32.38
CA VAL A 33 25.36 -26.45 -31.50
C VAL A 33 24.10 -26.21 -30.65
N ILE A 34 23.11 -27.09 -30.76
CA ILE A 34 21.87 -27.02 -29.97
C ILE A 34 21.97 -28.08 -28.87
N VAL A 35 21.97 -27.64 -27.61
CA VAL A 35 21.98 -28.52 -26.44
C VAL A 35 20.65 -28.36 -25.72
N GLU A 36 19.83 -29.41 -25.72
CA GLU A 36 18.59 -29.44 -24.93
C GLU A 36 18.92 -29.96 -23.52
N LEU A 37 18.75 -29.11 -22.51
CA LEU A 37 19.01 -29.44 -21.11
C LEU A 37 17.67 -29.60 -20.37
N SER A 38 17.43 -30.80 -19.83
CA SER A 38 16.34 -31.01 -18.87
C SER A 38 16.83 -30.61 -17.47
N VAL A 39 16.12 -29.67 -16.83
CA VAL A 39 16.56 -28.93 -15.64
C VAL A 39 16.32 -29.72 -14.34
N ASP A 40 16.88 -30.91 -14.25
CA ASP A 40 17.21 -31.53 -12.94
C ASP A 40 18.74 -31.45 -12.67
N LEU A 41 19.52 -30.97 -13.65
CA LEU A 41 20.98 -30.80 -13.63
C LEU A 41 21.48 -29.48 -13.01
N ALA A 42 20.58 -28.59 -12.57
CA ALA A 42 20.95 -27.27 -12.04
C ALA A 42 21.61 -27.29 -10.63
N ARG A 43 22.11 -28.44 -10.18
CA ARG A 43 22.85 -28.57 -8.90
C ARG A 43 24.36 -28.75 -9.08
N ASP A 44 24.87 -28.92 -10.29
CA ASP A 44 26.30 -29.11 -10.55
C ASP A 44 26.83 -28.08 -11.59
N TYR A 45 27.05 -26.85 -11.12
CA TYR A 45 27.40 -25.69 -11.95
C TYR A 45 28.77 -25.80 -12.63
N ALA A 46 29.70 -26.60 -12.08
CA ALA A 46 31.03 -26.78 -12.66
C ALA A 46 30.99 -27.53 -14.00
N ALA A 47 30.04 -28.46 -14.17
CA ALA A 47 29.84 -29.19 -15.42
C ALA A 47 29.22 -28.29 -16.51
N ILE A 48 28.38 -27.34 -16.11
CA ILE A 48 27.73 -26.37 -17.00
C ILE A 48 28.75 -25.35 -17.51
N ASP A 49 29.65 -24.83 -16.66
CA ASP A 49 30.71 -23.91 -17.05
C ASP A 49 31.66 -24.51 -18.09
N LEU A 50 32.02 -25.79 -17.94
CA LEU A 50 32.89 -26.50 -18.89
C LEU A 50 32.21 -26.70 -20.26
N LEU A 51 30.91 -26.96 -20.27
CA LEU A 51 30.12 -27.16 -21.48
C LEU A 51 29.89 -25.86 -22.25
N LEU A 52 29.62 -24.76 -21.54
CA LEU A 52 29.21 -23.50 -22.15
C LEU A 52 30.39 -22.59 -22.53
N SER A 53 31.56 -22.76 -21.92
CA SER A 53 32.79 -22.01 -22.29
C SER A 53 33.34 -22.32 -23.69
N SER A 54 32.83 -23.36 -24.35
CA SER A 54 33.24 -23.77 -25.70
C SER A 54 32.16 -23.56 -26.79
N ALA A 55 30.95 -23.12 -26.42
CA ALA A 55 29.83 -22.99 -27.35
C ALA A 55 29.60 -21.54 -27.81
N GLN A 56 29.50 -21.31 -29.13
CA GLN A 56 29.25 -19.97 -29.68
C GLN A 56 27.78 -19.51 -29.57
N ARG A 57 26.82 -20.44 -29.48
CA ARG A 57 25.37 -20.19 -29.35
C ARG A 57 24.70 -21.32 -28.58
N VAL A 58 23.73 -21.00 -27.72
CA VAL A 58 23.05 -21.98 -26.85
C VAL A 58 21.54 -21.68 -26.88
N LEU A 59 20.74 -22.69 -27.19
CA LEU A 59 19.27 -22.63 -27.11
C LEU A 59 18.84 -23.36 -25.84
N ILE A 60 18.19 -22.67 -24.91
CA ILE A 60 17.70 -23.24 -23.66
C ILE A 60 16.19 -23.37 -23.77
N VAL A 61 15.69 -24.60 -23.72
CA VAL A 61 14.25 -24.90 -23.67
C VAL A 61 13.91 -25.25 -22.23
N THR A 62 12.99 -24.50 -21.63
CA THR A 62 12.68 -24.59 -20.20
C THR A 62 11.18 -24.41 -19.97
N GLU A 63 10.66 -25.03 -18.91
CA GLU A 63 9.28 -24.83 -18.45
C GLU A 63 9.14 -23.61 -17.51
N PHE A 64 10.25 -22.96 -17.15
CA PHE A 64 10.29 -21.78 -16.28
C PHE A 64 10.16 -20.47 -17.06
N ASP A 65 9.87 -19.37 -16.35
CA ASP A 65 9.78 -18.03 -16.93
C ASP A 65 11.11 -17.61 -17.59
N PRO A 66 11.11 -17.25 -18.89
CA PRO A 66 12.32 -16.81 -19.60
C PRO A 66 13.06 -15.65 -18.94
N GLY A 67 12.34 -14.78 -18.19
CA GLY A 67 12.92 -13.63 -17.50
C GLY A 67 13.88 -14.01 -16.36
N GLU A 68 13.51 -15.01 -15.56
CA GLU A 68 14.32 -15.50 -14.45
C GLU A 68 15.63 -16.12 -14.96
N VAL A 69 15.53 -16.94 -16.02
CA VAL A 69 16.67 -17.58 -16.66
C VAL A 69 17.63 -16.53 -17.21
N LEU A 70 17.15 -15.56 -17.99
CA LEU A 70 17.98 -14.53 -18.61
C LEU A 70 18.66 -13.59 -17.61
N SER A 71 18.06 -13.36 -16.44
CA SER A 71 18.65 -12.48 -15.41
C SER A 71 19.96 -13.02 -14.84
N ARG A 72 20.14 -14.34 -14.80
CA ARG A 72 21.32 -15.00 -14.20
C ARG A 72 22.45 -15.27 -15.19
N PHE A 73 22.22 -15.11 -16.49
CA PHE A 73 23.22 -15.33 -17.55
C PHE A 73 23.93 -14.06 -18.04
N ARG A 74 23.66 -12.88 -17.43
CA ARG A 74 24.19 -11.58 -17.88
C ARG A 74 25.71 -11.38 -17.70
N GLU A 75 26.43 -12.32 -17.10
CA GLU A 75 27.87 -12.19 -16.82
C GLU A 75 28.78 -12.71 -17.95
N TRP A 76 28.24 -13.27 -19.04
CA TRP A 76 29.05 -13.90 -20.10
C TRP A 76 28.99 -13.14 -21.45
N PRO A 77 30.09 -12.53 -21.89
CA PRO A 77 30.05 -11.51 -22.95
C PRO A 77 29.98 -12.04 -24.40
N THR A 78 30.03 -13.36 -24.64
CA THR A 78 30.22 -13.91 -26.00
C THR A 78 29.12 -14.85 -26.51
N THR A 79 28.07 -15.14 -25.73
CA THR A 79 27.10 -16.19 -26.08
C THR A 79 25.70 -15.61 -26.32
N THR A 80 25.12 -15.86 -27.50
CA THR A 80 23.71 -15.54 -27.78
C THR A 80 22.81 -16.64 -27.19
N VAL A 81 21.92 -16.26 -26.26
CA VAL A 81 20.93 -17.16 -25.65
C VAL A 81 19.56 -16.92 -26.27
N VAL A 82 18.90 -17.99 -26.71
CA VAL A 82 17.50 -17.96 -27.18
C VAL A 82 16.67 -18.85 -26.25
N VAL A 83 15.50 -18.38 -25.83
CA VAL A 83 14.57 -19.11 -24.94
C VAL A 83 13.20 -19.19 -25.62
N GLY A 84 12.56 -20.36 -25.62
CA GLY A 84 11.25 -20.57 -26.24
C GLY A 84 10.38 -21.58 -25.49
N PRO A 85 9.04 -21.44 -25.50
CA PRO A 85 8.12 -22.29 -24.74
C PRO A 85 7.87 -23.65 -25.42
N VAL A 86 7.68 -24.69 -24.61
CA VAL A 86 7.22 -26.02 -25.06
C VAL A 86 5.69 -26.01 -25.18
N ARG A 87 5.14 -26.41 -26.34
CA ARG A 87 3.71 -26.72 -26.48
C ARG A 87 3.51 -28.23 -26.40
N LEU A 88 2.99 -28.71 -25.27
CA LEU A 88 2.47 -30.07 -25.17
C LEU A 88 1.02 -30.14 -25.70
N PRO A 89 0.60 -31.23 -26.35
CA PRO A 89 -0.80 -31.44 -26.74
C PRO A 89 -1.68 -31.61 -25.49
N PRO A 90 -2.96 -31.17 -25.54
CA PRO A 90 -3.85 -31.26 -24.38
C PRO A 90 -4.21 -32.71 -24.06
N PRO A 91 -4.39 -33.05 -22.76
CA PRO A 91 -4.86 -34.37 -22.37
C PRO A 91 -6.34 -34.57 -22.80
N LEU A 92 -6.66 -35.80 -23.19
CA LEU A 92 -8.03 -36.24 -23.48
C LEU A 92 -8.84 -36.25 -22.18
N ALA A 93 -9.99 -35.56 -22.18
CA ALA A 93 -10.91 -35.49 -21.05
C ALA A 93 -11.73 -36.79 -20.93
N GLU A 94 -11.79 -37.36 -19.73
CA GLU A 94 -12.79 -38.37 -19.34
C GLU A 94 -14.07 -37.71 -18.79
N PRO A 95 -15.25 -38.34 -18.96
CA PRO A 95 -16.52 -37.75 -18.57
C PRO A 95 -16.81 -37.97 -17.08
N VAL A 96 -17.05 -36.87 -16.35
CA VAL A 96 -17.52 -36.92 -14.96
C VAL A 96 -19.03 -37.15 -14.93
N GLN A 97 -19.45 -38.24 -14.30
CA GLN A 97 -20.83 -38.54 -13.93
C GLN A 97 -21.30 -37.62 -12.80
N GLY A 98 -22.47 -37.01 -12.99
CA GLY A 98 -23.12 -36.14 -12.01
C GLY A 98 -23.71 -36.90 -10.82
N SER A 99 -23.85 -36.20 -9.70
CA SER A 99 -24.67 -36.60 -8.56
C SER A 99 -25.61 -35.46 -8.18
N PRO A 100 -26.87 -35.74 -7.79
CA PRO A 100 -27.90 -34.73 -7.55
C PRO A 100 -28.09 -34.48 -6.04
N LEU A 101 -28.16 -33.22 -5.61
CA LEU A 101 -28.77 -32.86 -4.33
C LEU A 101 -29.45 -31.49 -4.40
N ASP A 102 -30.77 -31.57 -4.34
CA ASP A 102 -31.70 -30.83 -3.47
C ASP A 102 -31.73 -29.29 -3.51
N GLU A 103 -32.71 -28.83 -4.30
CA GLU A 103 -33.44 -27.58 -4.07
C GLU A 103 -34.40 -27.78 -2.89
N ASP A 104 -34.34 -26.94 -1.86
CA ASP A 104 -35.52 -26.50 -1.10
C ASP A 104 -35.17 -25.39 -0.08
N GLY A 105 -35.89 -24.26 -0.15
CA GLY A 105 -36.26 -23.45 1.01
C GLY A 105 -35.40 -22.24 1.38
N LEU A 106 -35.62 -21.09 0.73
CA LEU A 106 -35.35 -19.77 1.32
C LEU A 106 -36.61 -18.91 1.27
N GLU A 107 -37.36 -18.89 2.37
CA GLU A 107 -38.39 -17.90 2.65
C GLU A 107 -37.74 -16.57 3.04
N ALA A 108 -38.20 -15.50 2.38
CA ALA A 108 -37.78 -14.13 2.62
C ALA A 108 -38.43 -13.54 3.88
N LEU A 109 -37.63 -12.93 4.75
CA LEU A 109 -38.11 -12.07 5.83
C LEU A 109 -37.28 -10.79 5.92
N ASP A 110 -37.92 -9.66 5.60
CA ASP A 110 -37.84 -8.37 6.30
C ASP A 110 -39.08 -7.52 5.89
N PRO A 111 -39.57 -6.53 6.66
CA PRO A 111 -38.79 -5.64 7.53
C PRO A 111 -39.33 -5.40 8.95
N TRP A 112 -38.40 -5.12 9.86
CA TRP A 112 -38.63 -4.44 11.13
C TRP A 112 -38.50 -2.92 10.94
N GLU A 113 -39.61 -2.21 11.08
CA GLU A 113 -39.63 -0.80 11.48
C GLU A 113 -40.69 -0.65 12.58
N GLN A 114 -40.42 0.22 13.55
CA GLN A 114 -41.26 0.65 14.67
C GLN A 114 -41.10 -0.14 15.99
N THR A 115 -40.43 0.47 16.96
CA THR A 115 -41.08 1.16 18.10
C THR A 115 -40.06 1.55 19.16
N TRP A 116 -39.78 2.85 19.32
CA TRP A 116 -39.35 3.40 20.62
C TRP A 116 -39.86 4.83 20.77
N GLY A 117 -40.86 4.99 21.64
CA GLY A 117 -41.35 6.29 22.11
C GLY A 117 -40.74 6.62 23.46
N GLY A 118 -39.98 7.72 23.54
CA GLY A 118 -39.50 8.31 24.78
C GLY A 118 -39.70 9.82 24.73
N THR A 119 -40.52 10.34 25.63
CA THR A 119 -40.91 11.75 25.74
C THR A 119 -39.79 12.59 26.36
N GLY A 120 -38.75 12.88 25.56
CA GLY A 120 -37.75 13.91 25.84
C GLY A 120 -38.09 15.21 25.11
N ARG A 121 -37.92 16.35 25.79
CA ARG A 121 -38.17 17.71 25.30
C ARG A 121 -37.41 17.94 23.98
N ARG A 122 -38.12 17.91 22.84
CA ARG A 122 -37.59 18.15 21.48
C ARG A 122 -37.08 19.59 21.36
N THR A 123 -35.76 19.78 21.43
CA THR A 123 -35.13 20.81 20.61
C THR A 123 -35.40 20.42 19.16
N THR A 124 -35.99 21.30 18.37
CA THR A 124 -36.12 21.08 16.92
C THR A 124 -34.74 20.70 16.38
N PRO A 125 -34.56 19.51 15.78
CA PRO A 125 -33.29 19.15 15.17
C PRO A 125 -33.04 20.20 14.09
N THR A 126 -31.96 20.95 14.21
CA THR A 126 -31.42 21.70 13.08
C THR A 126 -31.16 20.65 12.01
N THR A 127 -31.97 20.63 10.95
CA THR A 127 -31.72 19.77 9.79
C THR A 127 -30.43 20.27 9.17
N PHE A 128 -29.33 19.62 9.49
CA PHE A 128 -28.06 19.88 8.86
C PHE A 128 -28.18 19.47 7.41
N LEU A 129 -27.89 20.42 6.51
CA LEU A 129 -27.89 20.15 5.08
C LEU A 129 -26.84 19.08 4.81
N THR A 130 -27.28 18.02 4.15
CA THR A 130 -26.41 17.08 3.48
C THR A 130 -25.75 17.82 2.33
N ARG A 131 -24.57 18.38 2.59
CA ARG A 131 -23.68 18.83 1.52
C ARG A 131 -23.23 17.59 0.74
N VAL A 132 -22.56 17.74 -0.38
CA VAL A 132 -21.80 16.73 -1.14
C VAL A 132 -20.73 17.49 -1.91
N ALA A 133 -19.63 16.82 -2.25
CA ALA A 133 -18.75 17.35 -3.28
C ALA A 133 -19.43 17.23 -4.64
N GLY A 134 -19.58 18.36 -5.33
CA GLY A 134 -19.98 18.42 -6.72
C GLY A 134 -18.75 18.61 -7.60
N VAL A 135 -18.69 17.88 -8.71
CA VAL A 135 -17.74 18.12 -9.80
C VAL A 135 -18.54 18.37 -11.06
N ALA A 136 -18.20 19.39 -11.85
CA ALA A 136 -18.81 19.67 -13.15
C ALA A 136 -17.73 20.01 -14.18
N VAL A 137 -18.08 19.91 -15.46
CA VAL A 137 -17.20 20.32 -16.56
C VAL A 137 -17.94 21.30 -17.45
N ALA A 138 -17.33 22.45 -17.68
CA ALA A 138 -17.91 23.53 -18.48
C ALA A 138 -16.95 23.98 -19.59
N ASP A 139 -17.49 24.56 -20.67
CA ASP A 139 -16.68 25.18 -21.71
C ASP A 139 -16.06 26.51 -21.23
N GLY A 140 -15.23 27.15 -22.05
CA GLY A 140 -14.63 28.45 -21.72
C GLY A 140 -15.65 29.59 -21.51
N ALA A 141 -16.92 29.40 -21.85
CA ALA A 141 -18.02 30.34 -21.58
C ALA A 141 -18.83 29.94 -20.31
N GLY A 142 -18.41 28.90 -19.60
CA GLY A 142 -19.05 28.44 -18.37
C GLY A 142 -20.31 27.60 -18.58
N ARG A 143 -20.60 27.15 -19.81
CA ARG A 143 -21.74 26.28 -20.12
C ARG A 143 -21.37 24.82 -19.90
N ALA A 144 -22.27 24.02 -19.32
CA ALA A 144 -22.03 22.60 -19.09
C ALA A 144 -21.69 21.86 -20.40
N VAL A 145 -20.68 20.99 -20.34
CA VAL A 145 -20.24 20.19 -21.47
C VAL A 145 -21.09 18.91 -21.53
N THR A 146 -21.83 18.72 -22.64
CA THR A 146 -22.74 17.58 -22.83
C THR A 146 -22.20 16.50 -23.77
N GLY A 147 -20.97 16.64 -24.26
CA GLY A 147 -20.31 15.71 -25.18
C GLY A 147 -18.79 15.83 -25.09
N GLY A 148 -18.06 15.37 -26.10
CA GLY A 148 -16.62 15.54 -26.14
C GLY A 148 -16.19 17.01 -26.24
N LEU A 149 -15.03 17.32 -25.66
CA LEU A 149 -14.41 18.64 -25.69
C LEU A 149 -13.75 18.88 -27.05
N PRO A 150 -13.95 20.04 -27.70
CA PRO A 150 -13.23 20.36 -28.92
C PRO A 150 -11.71 20.37 -28.69
N PRO A 151 -10.89 19.79 -29.60
CA PRO A 151 -9.44 19.75 -29.41
C PRO A 151 -8.81 21.14 -29.32
N GLY A 152 -7.89 21.34 -28.36
CA GLY A 152 -7.18 22.61 -28.16
C GLY A 152 -8.01 23.74 -27.55
N VAL A 153 -9.28 23.49 -27.18
CA VAL A 153 -10.16 24.52 -26.62
C VAL A 153 -10.07 24.53 -25.09
N PRO A 154 -10.09 25.72 -24.46
CA PRO A 154 -10.13 25.84 -23.01
C PRO A 154 -11.47 25.34 -22.44
N TYR A 155 -11.40 24.74 -21.26
CA TYR A 155 -12.55 24.28 -20.48
C TYR A 155 -12.29 24.50 -19.00
N LEU A 156 -13.33 24.37 -18.19
CA LEU A 156 -13.30 24.52 -16.74
C LEU A 156 -13.68 23.18 -16.11
N VAL A 157 -12.88 22.72 -15.15
CA VAL A 157 -13.33 21.74 -14.15
C VAL A 157 -13.81 22.54 -12.95
N ARG A 158 -15.06 22.33 -12.55
CA ARG A 158 -15.67 23.04 -11.43
C ARG A 158 -15.77 22.12 -10.24
N VAL A 159 -15.45 22.63 -9.06
CA VAL A 159 -15.67 21.91 -7.80
C VAL A 159 -16.38 22.79 -6.79
N GLY A 160 -17.33 22.20 -6.07
CA GLY A 160 -18.11 22.88 -5.05
C GLY A 160 -18.51 21.89 -3.97
N ILE A 161 -18.81 22.39 -2.78
CA ILE A 161 -19.22 21.55 -1.65
C ILE A 161 -20.50 22.14 -1.06
N GLY A 162 -21.63 21.47 -1.22
CA GLY A 162 -22.95 21.97 -0.80
C GLY A 162 -24.04 21.04 -1.25
N ASP A 163 -25.27 21.51 -1.42
CA ASP A 163 -26.35 20.62 -1.88
C ASP A 163 -25.99 20.01 -3.25
N TRP A 164 -26.40 18.75 -3.49
CA TRP A 164 -26.14 18.12 -4.78
C TRP A 164 -26.77 18.95 -5.90
N ARG A 165 -25.98 19.29 -6.93
CA ARG A 165 -26.43 20.13 -8.03
C ARG A 165 -26.61 19.34 -9.33
N PRO A 166 -27.66 19.63 -10.14
CA PRO A 166 -27.93 18.93 -11.39
C PRO A 166 -26.82 18.98 -12.45
N ASP A 167 -25.95 19.98 -12.39
CA ASP A 167 -24.78 20.15 -13.24
C ASP A 167 -23.59 19.31 -12.80
N SER A 168 -23.65 18.65 -11.63
CA SER A 168 -22.60 17.75 -11.22
C SER A 168 -22.60 16.46 -12.06
N ILE A 169 -21.41 16.10 -12.56
CA ILE A 169 -21.13 14.84 -13.25
C ILE A 169 -20.78 13.69 -12.29
N LEU A 170 -20.90 13.92 -10.97
CA LEU A 170 -20.82 12.88 -9.96
C LEU A 170 -22.21 12.24 -9.73
N PRO A 171 -22.28 10.92 -9.50
CA PRO A 171 -23.53 10.24 -9.18
C PRO A 171 -24.27 10.86 -7.99
N ARG A 172 -25.61 10.78 -7.95
CA ARG A 172 -26.42 11.33 -6.83
C ARG A 172 -26.20 10.60 -5.50
N ASP A 173 -25.81 9.35 -5.56
CA ASP A 173 -25.42 8.52 -4.42
C ASP A 173 -23.96 8.74 -4.01
N THR A 174 -23.28 9.74 -4.61
CA THR A 174 -22.01 10.23 -4.07
C THR A 174 -22.20 10.58 -2.60
N PRO A 175 -21.31 10.12 -1.71
CA PRO A 175 -21.48 10.29 -0.28
C PRO A 175 -21.77 11.74 0.14
N ALA A 176 -22.83 11.87 0.94
CA ALA A 176 -23.18 13.04 1.73
C ALA A 176 -21.98 13.59 2.52
N PHE A 177 -21.75 14.90 2.40
CA PHE A 177 -21.02 15.76 3.30
C PHE A 177 -21.97 16.25 4.43
N PRO A 178 -21.85 15.76 5.67
CA PRO A 178 -22.72 16.13 6.79
C PRO A 178 -22.27 17.42 7.51
N ALA A 179 -23.07 18.48 7.44
CA ALA A 179 -22.78 19.76 8.11
C ALA A 179 -22.94 19.73 9.65
N SER A 180 -23.35 18.61 10.26
CA SER A 180 -23.75 18.50 11.67
C SER A 180 -22.65 18.31 12.70
N LEU A 181 -21.49 17.84 12.27
CA LEU A 181 -20.48 17.27 13.16
C LEU A 181 -19.12 17.97 13.06
N LEU A 182 -19.06 19.04 12.27
CA LEU A 182 -17.86 19.84 12.04
C LEU A 182 -17.27 20.40 13.36
N PRO A 183 -15.98 20.18 13.67
CA PRO A 183 -15.35 20.72 14.86
C PRO A 183 -15.42 22.25 14.83
N PRO A 184 -15.44 22.88 16.01
CA PRO A 184 -15.47 24.32 16.09
C PRO A 184 -14.11 24.91 15.69
N ASP A 185 -13.87 25.12 14.39
CA ASP A 185 -13.14 26.30 13.97
C ASP A 185 -14.01 27.54 14.25
N ARG A 186 -13.46 28.75 14.35
CA ARG A 186 -14.32 29.94 14.49
C ARG A 186 -15.08 30.23 13.21
N ASP A 187 -14.46 29.99 12.06
CA ASP A 187 -14.92 30.53 10.78
C ASP A 187 -15.14 29.43 9.71
N GLY A 188 -14.34 28.35 9.68
CA GLY A 188 -14.45 27.24 8.69
C GLY A 188 -13.11 26.66 8.27
N TRP A 189 -13.06 25.98 7.10
CA TRP A 189 -11.82 25.37 6.57
C TRP A 189 -11.51 25.86 5.17
N TRP A 190 -10.25 26.22 4.94
CA TRP A 190 -9.73 26.42 3.59
C TRP A 190 -9.32 25.06 3.01
N LEU A 191 -9.91 24.71 1.87
CA LEU A 191 -9.53 23.54 1.09
C LEU A 191 -8.86 23.97 -0.20
N ARG A 192 -7.82 23.25 -0.58
CA ARG A 192 -7.11 23.45 -1.84
C ARG A 192 -7.54 22.38 -2.83
N ALA A 193 -7.97 22.80 -4.01
CA ALA A 193 -8.31 21.91 -5.11
C ALA A 193 -7.19 21.91 -6.14
N VAL A 194 -6.68 20.72 -6.49
CA VAL A 194 -5.60 20.54 -7.45
C VAL A 194 -6.13 19.72 -8.61
N LEU A 195 -6.06 20.28 -9.82
CA LEU A 195 -6.34 19.55 -11.05
C LEU A 195 -5.02 19.10 -11.67
N SER A 196 -4.85 17.80 -11.88
CA SER A 196 -3.65 17.20 -12.45
C SER A 196 -3.94 16.26 -13.61
N ARG A 197 -2.93 16.02 -14.43
CA ARG A 197 -2.94 15.03 -15.51
C ARG A 197 -1.59 14.31 -15.52
N ALA A 198 -1.61 12.98 -15.39
CA ALA A 198 -0.40 12.15 -15.42
C ALA A 198 0.72 12.68 -14.48
N ALA A 199 0.36 12.92 -13.22
CA ALA A 199 1.21 13.50 -12.18
C ALA A 199 1.63 14.98 -12.37
N GLU A 200 1.28 15.63 -13.47
CA GLU A 200 1.54 17.06 -13.67
C GLU A 200 0.36 17.89 -13.18
N THR A 201 0.63 18.93 -12.38
CA THR A 201 -0.41 19.89 -11.97
C THR A 201 -0.77 20.79 -13.15
N ILE A 202 -2.03 20.80 -13.56
CA ILE A 202 -2.56 21.67 -14.61
C ILE A 202 -2.88 23.05 -14.04
N THR A 203 -3.63 23.06 -12.93
CA THR A 203 -4.07 24.27 -12.25
C THR A 203 -4.51 23.91 -10.83
N GLU A 204 -4.67 24.93 -10.01
CA GLU A 204 -5.16 24.79 -8.65
C GLU A 204 -5.96 26.02 -8.22
N GLY A 205 -6.68 25.87 -7.12
CA GLY A 205 -7.40 26.96 -6.49
C GLY A 205 -7.78 26.61 -5.07
N ALA A 206 -8.40 27.56 -4.39
CA ALA A 206 -8.88 27.37 -3.02
C ALA A 206 -10.38 27.64 -2.94
N LEU A 207 -11.05 26.84 -2.12
CA LEU A 207 -12.42 27.05 -1.72
C LEU A 207 -12.49 27.06 -0.21
N PHE A 208 -13.36 27.91 0.33
CA PHE A 208 -13.64 27.94 1.75
C PHE A 208 -14.88 27.15 2.05
N LEU A 209 -14.83 26.38 3.12
CA LEU A 209 -15.89 25.52 3.59
C LEU A 209 -16.31 26.04 4.97
N PRO A 210 -17.39 26.84 5.07
CA PRO A 210 -17.84 27.35 6.34
C PRO A 210 -18.39 26.21 7.22
N ARG A 211 -18.48 26.46 8.52
CA ARG A 211 -19.13 25.53 9.47
C ARG A 211 -20.58 25.20 9.13
N THR A 212 -21.30 26.15 8.55
CA THR A 212 -22.71 26.00 8.17
C THR A 212 -22.94 26.60 6.79
N GLY A 213 -23.84 26.02 5.98
CA GLY A 213 -24.12 26.51 4.62
C GLY A 213 -23.26 25.85 3.54
N GLU A 214 -23.19 26.40 2.34
CA GLU A 214 -22.35 25.84 1.26
C GLU A 214 -20.92 26.38 1.32
N GLY A 215 -19.98 25.59 0.80
CA GLY A 215 -18.65 26.07 0.46
C GLY A 215 -18.68 27.07 -0.68
N PHE A 216 -17.68 27.94 -0.72
CA PHE A 216 -17.56 28.97 -1.74
C PHE A 216 -16.10 29.28 -2.10
N ALA A 217 -15.85 29.58 -3.36
CA ALA A 217 -14.64 30.23 -3.82
C ALA A 217 -14.77 31.76 -3.70
N CYS A 218 -13.66 32.42 -3.38
CA CYS A 218 -13.57 33.88 -3.37
C CYS A 218 -12.12 34.31 -3.62
N THR A 219 -11.89 35.62 -3.73
CA THR A 219 -10.56 36.21 -3.97
C THR A 219 -9.73 36.45 -2.70
N CYS A 220 -10.24 36.07 -1.53
CA CYS A 220 -9.48 36.20 -0.27
C CYS A 220 -8.27 35.25 -0.29
N THR A 221 -7.19 35.67 0.36
CA THR A 221 -6.01 34.83 0.57
C THR A 221 -6.37 33.60 1.41
N PRO A 222 -6.08 32.37 0.94
CA PRO A 222 -6.30 31.17 1.73
C PRO A 222 -5.56 31.22 3.06
N GLY A 223 -6.25 30.90 4.15
CA GLY A 223 -5.73 30.99 5.52
C GLY A 223 -6.06 32.30 6.24
N ASP A 224 -6.37 33.38 5.51
CA ASP A 224 -6.77 34.66 6.11
C ASP A 224 -8.29 34.73 6.37
N PRO A 225 -8.74 35.58 7.31
CA PRO A 225 -10.15 35.90 7.47
C PRO A 225 -10.76 36.50 6.20
N HIS A 226 -12.01 36.17 5.90
CA HIS A 226 -12.69 36.70 4.73
C HIS A 226 -12.99 38.20 4.83
N THR A 227 -12.52 38.96 3.84
CA THR A 227 -12.85 40.38 3.66
C THR A 227 -13.76 40.64 2.46
N CYS A 228 -14.08 39.60 1.67
CA CYS A 228 -14.95 39.70 0.50
C CYS A 228 -16.42 39.89 0.88
N ALA A 229 -17.17 40.60 0.03
CA ALA A 229 -18.62 40.67 0.17
C ALA A 229 -19.25 39.31 -0.15
N PRO A 230 -20.40 38.95 0.45
CA PRO A 230 -21.10 37.71 0.12
C PRO A 230 -21.41 37.55 -1.38
N ASP A 231 -21.69 38.65 -2.09
CA ASP A 231 -22.01 38.63 -3.53
C ASP A 231 -20.78 38.33 -4.42
N ASP A 232 -19.56 38.47 -3.89
CA ASP A 232 -18.32 38.11 -4.58
C ASP A 232 -17.97 36.61 -4.43
N ARG A 233 -18.81 35.85 -3.72
CA ARG A 233 -18.58 34.43 -3.44
C ARG A 233 -19.27 33.59 -4.51
N SER A 234 -18.52 32.66 -5.10
CA SER A 234 -19.06 31.67 -6.04
C SER A 234 -19.15 30.32 -5.35
N PHE A 235 -20.23 29.58 -5.54
CA PHE A 235 -20.28 28.18 -5.10
C PHE A 235 -19.21 27.33 -5.81
N TRP A 236 -19.05 27.54 -7.12
CA TRP A 236 -18.10 26.83 -7.94
C TRP A 236 -16.72 27.48 -7.84
N LEU A 237 -15.71 26.67 -7.53
CA LEU A 237 -14.33 26.96 -7.84
C LEU A 237 -14.05 26.50 -9.28
N ASP A 238 -13.71 27.43 -10.16
CA ASP A 238 -13.42 27.16 -11.57
C ASP A 238 -11.91 26.93 -11.78
N LEU A 239 -11.55 25.72 -12.18
CA LEU A 239 -10.18 25.29 -12.49
C LEU A 239 -10.00 25.21 -14.00
N ALA A 240 -9.29 26.19 -14.57
CA ALA A 240 -9.08 26.28 -16.01
C ALA A 240 -8.08 25.24 -16.54
N ALA A 241 -8.43 24.61 -17.66
CA ALA A 241 -7.58 23.67 -18.37
C ALA A 241 -7.76 23.80 -19.89
N VAL A 242 -6.85 23.19 -20.66
CA VAL A 242 -6.93 23.15 -22.12
C VAL A 242 -7.03 21.70 -22.59
N ALA A 243 -8.00 21.43 -23.46
CA ALA A 243 -8.14 20.11 -24.08
C ALA A 243 -6.92 19.85 -24.98
N PRO A 244 -6.31 18.65 -24.96
CA PRO A 244 -5.27 18.29 -25.92
C PRO A 244 -5.71 18.52 -27.36
N ARG A 245 -4.76 18.73 -28.26
CA ARG A 245 -5.04 18.88 -29.70
C ARG A 245 -5.36 17.55 -30.39
N ARG A 246 -5.00 16.42 -29.77
CA ARG A 246 -5.30 15.08 -30.30
C ARG A 246 -6.66 14.62 -29.78
N PRO A 247 -7.56 14.15 -30.65
CA PRO A 247 -8.86 13.64 -30.24
C PRO A 247 -8.70 12.25 -29.62
N GLU A 248 -8.39 12.23 -28.33
CA GLU A 248 -8.25 11.00 -27.55
C GLU A 248 -8.90 11.20 -26.17
N PRO A 249 -9.49 10.16 -25.56
CA PRO A 249 -10.07 10.34 -24.24
C PRO A 249 -8.98 10.58 -23.20
N GLN A 250 -9.22 11.54 -22.34
CA GLN A 250 -8.32 12.00 -21.29
C GLN A 250 -8.83 11.54 -19.93
N GLN A 251 -7.87 11.34 -19.04
CA GLN A 251 -8.11 11.09 -17.63
C GLN A 251 -7.40 12.23 -16.87
N VAL A 252 -8.15 12.99 -16.09
CA VAL A 252 -7.61 14.02 -15.21
C VAL A 252 -8.04 13.72 -13.78
N GLN A 253 -7.21 14.11 -12.82
CA GLN A 253 -7.47 13.91 -11.40
C GLN A 253 -7.74 15.25 -10.75
N LEU A 254 -8.78 15.32 -9.94
CA LEU A 254 -9.09 16.47 -9.10
C LEU A 254 -8.94 16.03 -7.65
N ALA A 255 -7.96 16.59 -6.94
CA ALA A 255 -7.74 16.30 -5.53
C ALA A 255 -8.14 17.49 -4.64
N LEU A 256 -8.80 17.20 -3.52
CA LEU A 256 -9.12 18.16 -2.47
C LEU A 256 -8.18 17.92 -1.29
N HIS A 257 -7.55 19.00 -0.83
CA HIS A 257 -6.58 18.99 0.25
C HIS A 257 -6.97 19.90 1.40
N HIS A 258 -6.63 19.50 2.62
CA HIS A 258 -6.63 20.34 3.81
C HIS A 258 -5.20 20.40 4.35
N GLY A 259 -4.51 21.54 4.15
CA GLY A 259 -3.05 21.60 4.32
C GLY A 259 -2.34 20.63 3.37
N ALA A 260 -1.43 19.81 3.91
CA ALA A 260 -0.77 18.76 3.13
C ALA A 260 -1.67 17.55 2.88
N THR A 261 -2.68 17.31 3.72
CA THR A 261 -3.51 16.09 3.73
C THR A 261 -4.39 16.03 2.50
N THR A 262 -4.35 14.91 1.79
CA THR A 262 -5.30 14.61 0.71
C THR A 262 -6.58 14.07 1.31
N VAL A 263 -7.70 14.76 1.07
CA VAL A 263 -9.00 14.39 1.66
C VAL A 263 -9.84 13.60 0.67
N GLN A 264 -9.84 14.00 -0.60
CA GLN A 264 -10.60 13.33 -1.64
C GLN A 264 -9.87 13.42 -2.98
N ILE A 265 -10.01 12.38 -3.81
CA ILE A 265 -9.52 12.40 -5.20
C ILE A 265 -10.67 11.94 -6.09
N PHE A 266 -10.92 12.70 -7.15
CA PHE A 266 -11.84 12.35 -8.22
C PHE A 266 -11.07 12.04 -9.49
N GLU A 267 -11.47 10.98 -10.17
CA GLU A 267 -11.06 10.69 -11.53
C GLU A 267 -12.13 11.22 -12.48
N ILE A 268 -11.73 12.06 -13.42
CA ILE A 268 -12.61 12.64 -14.44
C ILE A 268 -12.16 12.11 -15.80
N THR A 269 -13.06 11.42 -16.48
CA THR A 269 -12.84 10.97 -17.86
C THR A 269 -13.51 11.94 -18.83
N LEU A 270 -12.72 12.47 -19.76
CA LEU A 270 -13.15 13.45 -20.76
C LEU A 270 -12.92 12.88 -22.15
N ALA A 271 -13.89 12.95 -23.06
CA ALA A 271 -13.62 12.73 -24.47
C ALA A 271 -13.09 14.02 -25.11
N VAL A 272 -12.16 13.92 -26.05
CA VAL A 272 -11.67 15.05 -26.85
C VAL A 272 -12.01 14.76 -28.32
N GLY A 273 -12.70 15.68 -28.99
CA GLY A 273 -13.35 15.45 -30.29
C GLY A 273 -14.78 14.92 -30.14
N ASP A 274 -15.20 14.07 -31.06
CA ASP A 274 -16.51 13.41 -30.96
C ASP A 274 -16.45 12.31 -29.88
N GLY A 275 -17.34 12.39 -28.89
CA GLY A 275 -17.38 11.40 -27.82
C GLY A 275 -18.43 11.69 -26.75
N PRO A 276 -18.52 10.81 -25.73
CA PRO A 276 -19.51 10.94 -24.66
C PRO A 276 -19.25 12.18 -23.79
N ALA A 277 -20.29 12.56 -23.04
CA ALA A 277 -20.17 13.57 -22.00
C ALA A 277 -19.11 13.19 -20.94
N PRO A 278 -18.50 14.17 -20.27
CA PRO A 278 -17.64 13.95 -19.12
C PRO A 278 -18.30 13.10 -18.04
N VAL A 279 -17.53 12.20 -17.44
CA VAL A 279 -17.95 11.42 -16.26
C VAL A 279 -16.90 11.54 -15.17
N ALA A 280 -17.33 11.54 -13.91
CA ALA A 280 -16.44 11.55 -12.77
C ALA A 280 -16.80 10.46 -11.76
N ARG A 281 -15.80 9.98 -11.03
CA ARG A 281 -15.99 9.13 -9.85
C ARG A 281 -15.00 9.52 -8.76
N ALA A 282 -15.41 9.44 -7.49
CA ALA A 282 -14.48 9.49 -6.39
C ALA A 282 -13.64 8.20 -6.39
N ILE A 283 -12.32 8.34 -6.41
CA ILE A 283 -11.37 7.21 -6.34
C ILE A 283 -10.63 7.19 -5.01
N TYR A 284 -10.66 8.27 -4.25
CA TYR A 284 -10.13 8.30 -2.89
C TYR A 284 -11.04 9.14 -2.02
N THR A 285 -11.31 8.69 -0.80
CA THR A 285 -12.02 9.46 0.22
C THR A 285 -11.45 9.08 1.58
N LEU A 286 -10.76 10.02 2.22
CA LEU A 286 -10.13 9.85 3.53
C LEU A 286 -11.18 9.80 4.64
N THR A 287 -12.09 10.76 4.61
CA THR A 287 -13.25 10.81 5.49
C THR A 287 -14.48 10.97 4.61
N LYS A 288 -15.46 10.09 4.81
CA LYS A 288 -16.75 10.21 4.13
C LYS A 288 -17.48 11.47 4.58
N GLU A 289 -17.25 11.88 5.83
CA GLU A 289 -18.07 12.87 6.52
C GLU A 289 -17.43 14.27 6.56
N PHE A 290 -16.12 14.42 6.27
CA PHE A 290 -15.41 15.72 6.27
C PHE A 290 -15.63 16.58 7.52
N ASP A 291 -16.08 15.95 8.59
CA ASP A 291 -16.59 16.55 9.81
C ASP A 291 -15.53 16.58 10.89
N ASP A 292 -14.28 16.26 10.56
CA ASP A 292 -13.12 16.45 11.42
C ASP A 292 -11.85 16.55 10.56
N LEU A 293 -11.80 17.52 9.64
CA LEU A 293 -10.58 17.75 8.86
C LEU A 293 -9.42 18.24 9.73
N GLY A 294 -9.75 18.80 10.90
CA GLY A 294 -8.79 19.26 11.91
C GLY A 294 -7.90 18.14 12.45
N ARG A 295 -8.44 16.95 12.78
CA ARG A 295 -7.61 15.83 13.25
C ARG A 295 -6.65 15.30 12.20
N PHE A 296 -7.02 15.43 10.92
CA PHE A 296 -6.11 15.11 9.81
C PHE A 296 -5.13 16.25 9.53
N GLY A 297 -5.17 17.33 10.30
CA GLY A 297 -4.13 18.34 10.33
C GLY A 297 -2.79 17.75 10.78
N GLY A 298 -1.72 18.48 10.50
CA GLY A 298 -0.36 18.12 10.92
C GLY A 298 0.32 17.05 10.08
N ARG A 299 -0.25 16.62 8.95
CA ARG A 299 0.55 15.92 7.93
C ARG A 299 1.43 16.96 7.24
N ASP A 300 2.70 16.60 7.01
CA ASP A 300 3.65 17.47 6.33
C ASP A 300 3.63 17.21 4.82
N VAL A 301 3.35 15.95 4.44
CA VAL A 301 3.28 15.51 3.06
C VAL A 301 2.14 14.52 2.88
N SER A 302 1.41 14.65 1.77
CA SER A 302 0.65 13.53 1.21
C SER A 302 1.17 13.10 -0.14
N ILE A 303 1.06 11.80 -0.43
CA ILE A 303 1.40 11.16 -1.69
C ILE A 303 0.11 10.55 -2.23
N GLN A 304 -0.37 11.07 -3.34
CA GLN A 304 -1.48 10.47 -4.08
C GLN A 304 -0.91 9.38 -4.96
N GLU A 305 -1.47 8.19 -4.83
CA GLU A 305 -1.03 7.02 -5.59
C GLU A 305 -2.23 6.42 -6.33
N GLY A 306 -2.21 6.45 -7.65
CA GLY A 306 -3.32 5.97 -8.46
C GLY A 306 -2.93 5.41 -9.83
N SER A 307 -3.90 4.79 -10.50
CA SER A 307 -3.71 4.18 -11.82
C SER A 307 -4.05 5.16 -12.94
N LEU A 308 -3.21 5.15 -13.97
CA LEU A 308 -3.47 5.70 -15.29
C LEU A 308 -3.90 4.58 -16.23
N ARG A 309 -4.34 4.96 -17.43
CA ARG A 309 -4.51 4.01 -18.54
C ARG A 309 -3.19 3.32 -18.91
N ASP A 310 -3.32 2.13 -19.49
CA ASP A 310 -2.22 1.36 -20.07
C ASP A 310 -1.20 0.79 -19.07
N GLY A 311 -1.64 0.45 -17.85
CA GLY A 311 -0.77 -0.15 -16.84
C GLY A 311 0.32 0.81 -16.35
N ARG A 312 -0.03 2.10 -16.26
CA ARG A 312 0.79 3.14 -15.65
C ARG A 312 0.13 3.63 -14.38
N HIS A 313 0.92 4.31 -13.56
CA HIS A 313 0.54 4.85 -12.27
C HIS A 313 1.09 6.26 -12.15
N TYR A 314 0.36 7.11 -11.43
CA TYR A 314 0.85 8.44 -11.07
C TYR A 314 1.13 8.48 -9.57
N LEU A 315 2.16 9.24 -9.23
CA LEU A 315 2.47 9.68 -7.88
C LEU A 315 2.43 11.21 -7.90
N LEU A 316 1.56 11.81 -7.09
CA LEU A 316 1.55 13.26 -6.88
C LEU A 316 1.75 13.56 -5.40
N VAL A 317 2.87 14.18 -5.10
CA VAL A 317 3.24 14.61 -3.75
C VAL A 317 2.72 16.02 -3.54
N ASN A 318 2.16 16.28 -2.36
CA ASN A 318 1.65 17.56 -1.94
C ASN A 318 2.24 17.91 -0.56
N GLY A 319 3.11 18.93 -0.52
CA GLY A 319 3.68 19.48 0.70
C GLY A 319 2.78 20.51 1.40
N SER A 320 3.05 20.72 2.69
CA SER A 320 2.42 21.74 3.54
C SER A 320 2.62 23.17 3.04
N ASP A 321 3.75 23.46 2.40
CA ASP A 321 4.10 24.73 1.75
C ASP A 321 3.47 24.90 0.35
N GLY A 322 2.82 23.84 -0.16
CA GLY A 322 2.26 23.82 -1.51
C GLY A 322 3.22 23.39 -2.61
N GLU A 323 4.44 22.98 -2.28
CA GLU A 323 5.32 22.33 -3.24
C GLU A 323 4.70 21.01 -3.70
N ARG A 324 4.92 20.71 -4.99
CA ARG A 324 4.34 19.53 -5.64
C ARG A 324 5.35 18.85 -6.52
N VAL A 325 5.39 17.54 -6.37
CA VAL A 325 6.30 16.66 -7.09
C VAL A 325 5.47 15.59 -7.76
N GLY A 326 5.65 15.43 -9.07
CA GLY A 326 4.91 14.47 -9.88
C GLY A 326 5.82 13.41 -10.47
N SER A 327 5.38 12.15 -10.44
CA SER A 327 6.07 11.07 -11.13
C SER A 327 5.10 10.06 -11.73
N VAL A 328 5.52 9.39 -12.80
CA VAL A 328 4.74 8.35 -13.48
C VAL A 328 5.56 7.08 -13.56
N LEU A 329 4.95 5.96 -13.16
CA LEU A 329 5.56 4.64 -13.14
C LEU A 329 4.74 3.68 -13.99
N SER A 330 5.38 2.72 -14.65
CA SER A 330 4.70 1.54 -15.20
C SER A 330 4.46 0.48 -14.12
N ASP A 331 3.51 -0.44 -14.36
CA ASP A 331 3.32 -1.66 -13.55
C ASP A 331 4.69 -2.35 -13.31
N ALA A 332 5.50 -2.53 -14.37
CA ALA A 332 6.80 -3.18 -14.27
C ALA A 332 7.79 -2.42 -13.37
N GLN A 333 7.83 -1.09 -13.43
CA GLN A 333 8.71 -0.29 -12.57
C GLN A 333 8.28 -0.36 -11.10
N ALA A 334 6.98 -0.20 -10.81
CA ALA A 334 6.45 -0.30 -9.46
C ALA A 334 6.67 -1.71 -8.88
N GLY A 335 6.33 -2.74 -9.65
CA GLY A 335 6.52 -4.14 -9.26
C GLY A 335 7.99 -4.48 -9.01
N ASN A 336 8.91 -4.06 -9.90
CA ASN A 336 10.34 -4.30 -9.72
C ASN A 336 10.90 -3.58 -8.48
N ALA A 337 10.49 -2.33 -8.23
CA ALA A 337 10.90 -1.59 -7.04
C ALA A 337 10.44 -2.29 -5.75
N ALA A 338 9.17 -2.71 -5.71
CA ALA A 338 8.61 -3.42 -4.56
C ALA A 338 9.31 -4.77 -4.32
N ARG A 339 9.50 -5.58 -5.37
CA ARG A 339 10.20 -6.87 -5.27
C ARG A 339 11.64 -6.68 -4.79
N LEU A 340 12.36 -5.70 -5.33
CA LEU A 340 13.75 -5.42 -4.97
C LEU A 340 13.89 -5.01 -3.50
N LEU A 341 13.04 -4.11 -3.00
CA LEU A 341 13.05 -3.69 -1.60
C LEU A 341 12.74 -4.87 -0.66
N ARG A 342 11.72 -5.66 -1.00
CA ARG A 342 11.28 -6.82 -0.22
C ARG A 342 12.32 -7.93 -0.19
N SER A 343 12.87 -8.32 -1.34
CA SER A 343 13.90 -9.36 -1.40
C SER A 343 15.15 -8.94 -0.63
N THR A 344 15.56 -7.68 -0.77
CA THR A 344 16.72 -7.15 -0.04
C THR A 344 16.50 -7.23 1.47
N LEU A 345 15.31 -6.87 1.97
CA LEU A 345 14.97 -6.98 3.39
C LEU A 345 14.92 -8.44 3.85
N PHE A 346 14.27 -9.31 3.07
CA PHE A 346 14.15 -10.73 3.36
C PHE A 346 15.53 -11.39 3.55
N ASP A 347 16.46 -11.11 2.64
CA ASP A 347 17.83 -11.64 2.67
C ASP A 347 18.67 -11.13 3.85
N ARG A 348 18.17 -10.16 4.63
CA ARG A 348 18.82 -9.74 5.89
C ARG A 348 18.35 -10.56 7.07
N GLN A 349 17.21 -11.22 6.98
CA GLN A 349 16.68 -11.99 8.11
C GLN A 349 17.16 -13.45 8.06
N LEU A 350 17.28 -14.05 6.88
CA LEU A 350 17.55 -15.49 6.70
C LEU A 350 18.82 -15.74 5.87
N ALA A 351 19.54 -16.81 6.22
CA ALA A 351 20.49 -17.49 5.35
C ALA A 351 20.01 -18.93 5.11
N GLY A 352 19.38 -19.15 3.95
CA GLY A 352 18.60 -20.36 3.71
C GLY A 352 17.39 -20.41 4.66
N ASN A 353 17.27 -21.49 5.44
CA ASN A 353 16.18 -21.66 6.42
C ASN A 353 16.57 -21.25 7.85
N ARG A 354 17.73 -20.63 8.03
CA ARG A 354 18.23 -20.22 9.35
C ARG A 354 18.09 -18.73 9.55
N THR A 355 17.54 -18.32 10.69
CA THR A 355 17.59 -16.93 11.13
C THR A 355 19.04 -16.48 11.31
N LEU A 356 19.32 -15.25 10.86
CA LEU A 356 20.57 -14.53 11.08
C LEU A 356 20.58 -13.76 12.41
N TYR A 357 19.46 -13.76 13.13
CA TYR A 357 19.37 -13.15 14.44
C TYR A 357 19.76 -14.10 15.56
N ASP A 358 20.25 -13.54 16.67
CA ASP A 358 20.43 -14.28 17.91
C ASP A 358 19.08 -14.58 18.61
N ARG A 359 19.15 -15.18 19.81
CA ARG A 359 17.95 -15.55 20.60
C ARG A 359 17.14 -14.36 21.12
N GLN A 360 17.71 -13.15 21.12
CA GLN A 360 17.05 -11.90 21.49
C GLN A 360 16.60 -11.11 20.25
N PHE A 361 16.68 -11.75 19.08
CA PHE A 361 16.43 -11.17 17.78
C PHE A 361 17.37 -10.01 17.42
N GLY A 362 18.59 -10.03 17.95
CA GLY A 362 19.63 -9.04 17.69
C GLY A 362 20.67 -9.47 16.67
N LYS A 363 21.49 -8.51 16.24
CA LYS A 363 22.67 -8.69 15.37
C LYS A 363 23.90 -8.01 15.95
N SER A 364 25.07 -8.49 15.54
CA SER A 364 26.32 -7.79 15.81
C SER A 364 26.32 -6.41 15.13
N ARG A 365 27.17 -5.50 15.60
CA ARG A 365 27.32 -4.17 14.99
C ARG A 365 27.70 -4.24 13.51
N ASP A 366 28.60 -5.15 13.15
CA ASP A 366 29.11 -5.26 11.78
C ASP A 366 28.04 -5.81 10.83
N ASP A 367 27.26 -6.80 11.26
CA ASP A 367 26.12 -7.31 10.48
C ASP A 367 25.04 -6.25 10.33
N TYR A 368 24.71 -5.54 11.41
CA TYR A 368 23.78 -4.41 11.40
C TYR A 368 24.20 -3.30 10.42
N LEU A 369 25.49 -2.91 10.44
CA LEU A 369 26.01 -1.90 9.54
C LEU A 369 25.92 -2.37 8.07
N THR A 370 26.18 -3.65 7.83
CA THR A 370 26.06 -4.27 6.50
C THR A 370 24.61 -4.27 6.01
N ASP A 371 23.67 -4.63 6.89
CA ASP A 371 22.23 -4.59 6.62
C ASP A 371 21.79 -3.17 6.25
N LEU A 372 22.10 -2.19 7.10
CA LEU A 372 21.75 -0.79 6.87
C LEU A 372 22.30 -0.28 5.55
N TRP A 373 23.57 -0.57 5.27
CA TRP A 373 24.19 -0.09 4.06
C TRP A 373 23.50 -0.68 2.83
N THR A 374 23.28 -2.00 2.82
CA THR A 374 22.63 -2.66 1.69
C THR A 374 21.21 -2.14 1.47
N MET A 375 20.43 -2.02 2.55
CA MET A 375 19.06 -1.51 2.51
C MET A 375 19.01 -0.05 2.06
N ALA A 376 19.93 0.81 2.54
CA ALA A 376 19.95 2.22 2.20
C ALA A 376 20.26 2.45 0.72
N ARG A 377 21.16 1.66 0.12
CA ARG A 377 21.44 1.73 -1.34
C ARG A 377 20.21 1.43 -2.16
N VAL A 378 19.54 0.34 -1.84
CA VAL A 378 18.36 -0.11 -2.57
C VAL A 378 17.22 0.88 -2.39
N GLY A 379 16.97 1.31 -1.15
CA GLY A 379 15.99 2.35 -0.81
C GLY A 379 16.27 3.67 -1.53
N ALA A 380 17.53 4.09 -1.64
CA ALA A 380 17.92 5.33 -2.31
C ALA A 380 17.75 5.20 -3.83
N SER A 381 18.09 4.05 -4.41
CA SER A 381 17.88 3.77 -5.82
C SER A 381 16.39 3.82 -6.18
N VAL A 382 15.52 3.27 -5.32
CA VAL A 382 14.06 3.38 -5.51
C VAL A 382 13.63 4.84 -5.37
N HIS A 383 14.07 5.54 -4.33
CA HIS A 383 13.76 6.97 -4.13
C HIS A 383 14.12 7.83 -5.36
N LEU A 384 15.29 7.62 -5.95
CA LEU A 384 15.72 8.29 -7.20
C LEU A 384 14.87 7.90 -8.41
N GLY A 385 14.40 6.65 -8.47
CA GLY A 385 13.48 6.19 -9.52
C GLY A 385 12.07 6.78 -9.37
N LEU A 386 11.61 6.98 -8.14
CA LEU A 386 10.33 7.64 -7.83
C LEU A 386 10.40 9.14 -8.12
N PHE A 387 11.49 9.80 -7.72
CA PHE A 387 11.66 11.25 -7.81
C PHE A 387 13.00 11.57 -8.48
N PRO A 388 13.06 11.57 -9.83
CA PRO A 388 14.32 11.72 -10.56
C PRO A 388 14.90 13.14 -10.52
N ASP A 389 14.08 14.18 -10.37
CA ASP A 389 14.56 15.56 -10.23
C ASP A 389 15.17 15.80 -8.83
N ALA A 390 16.29 16.51 -8.78
CA ALA A 390 16.93 16.88 -7.51
C ALA A 390 16.13 17.92 -6.74
N ALA A 391 15.54 18.90 -7.43
CA ALA A 391 14.74 19.94 -6.81
C ALA A 391 13.53 19.32 -6.08
N ASP A 392 12.88 18.35 -6.73
CA ASP A 392 11.76 17.60 -6.16
C ASP A 392 12.13 16.85 -4.86
N ARG A 393 13.31 16.24 -4.82
CA ARG A 393 13.79 15.54 -3.62
C ARG A 393 14.15 16.51 -2.49
N ASP A 394 14.69 17.67 -2.82
CA ASP A 394 15.04 18.70 -1.84
C ASP A 394 13.78 19.39 -1.27
N ALA A 395 12.79 19.64 -2.13
CA ALA A 395 11.44 20.06 -1.77
C ALA A 395 10.80 19.09 -0.76
N LEU A 396 10.75 17.80 -1.11
CA LEU A 396 10.21 16.76 -0.24
C LEU A 396 10.95 16.66 1.10
N ARG A 397 12.28 16.72 1.09
CA ARG A 397 13.08 16.72 2.33
C ARG A 397 12.77 17.94 3.20
N SER A 398 12.61 19.11 2.58
CA SER A 398 12.31 20.36 3.27
C SER A 398 10.92 20.31 3.91
N ALA A 399 9.89 19.87 3.17
CA ALA A 399 8.54 19.68 3.69
C ALA A 399 8.52 18.74 4.90
N LEU A 400 9.19 17.59 4.83
CA LEU A 400 9.27 16.62 5.94
C LEU A 400 10.13 17.07 7.12
N ALA A 401 10.90 18.15 6.94
CA ALA A 401 11.66 18.81 7.98
C ALA A 401 10.94 20.05 8.55
N GLN A 402 9.71 20.36 8.15
CA GLN A 402 8.90 21.40 8.78
C GLN A 402 8.33 20.85 10.11
N GLY A 403 8.32 21.65 11.19
CA GLY A 403 7.78 21.26 12.50
C GLY A 403 8.79 20.78 13.56
N ASP A 404 8.30 20.57 14.79
CA ASP A 404 9.12 20.17 15.94
C ASP A 404 9.21 18.65 16.14
N GLY A 405 8.29 17.89 15.53
CA GLY A 405 8.19 16.44 15.64
C GLY A 405 8.75 15.67 14.43
N PRO A 406 8.50 14.35 14.39
CA PRO A 406 8.85 13.54 13.23
C PRO A 406 7.89 13.88 12.10
N GLY A 407 8.42 14.04 10.89
CA GLY A 407 7.58 14.31 9.71
C GLY A 407 6.49 13.25 9.54
N ARG A 408 5.31 13.64 9.06
CA ARG A 408 4.13 12.79 8.91
C ARG A 408 3.77 12.66 7.43
N ILE A 409 3.80 11.44 6.91
CA ILE A 409 3.53 11.12 5.50
C ILE A 409 2.22 10.36 5.41
N GLN A 410 1.29 10.91 4.64
CA GLN A 410 0.07 10.23 4.21
C GLN A 410 0.22 9.67 2.80
N VAL A 411 -0.06 8.39 2.62
CA VAL A 411 -0.17 7.78 1.29
C VAL A 411 -1.64 7.57 0.96
N ALA A 412 -2.21 8.48 0.19
CA ALA A 412 -3.58 8.44 -0.29
C ALA A 412 -3.70 7.47 -1.48
N LEU A 413 -3.94 6.20 -1.16
CA LEU A 413 -4.06 5.14 -2.16
C LEU A 413 -5.44 5.14 -2.81
N ALA A 414 -5.50 5.53 -4.08
CA ALA A 414 -6.73 5.50 -4.85
C ALA A 414 -7.27 4.07 -5.02
N GLU A 415 -8.59 3.94 -5.03
CA GLU A 415 -9.33 2.71 -5.29
C GLU A 415 -8.97 2.14 -6.66
N GLY A 416 -8.58 0.87 -6.67
CA GLY A 416 -8.06 0.20 -7.87
C GLY A 416 -6.64 0.61 -8.27
N SER A 417 -5.93 1.36 -7.42
CA SER A 417 -4.50 1.56 -7.61
C SER A 417 -3.77 0.22 -7.48
N ARG A 418 -2.97 -0.11 -8.49
CA ARG A 418 -2.09 -1.29 -8.48
C ARG A 418 -0.62 -0.91 -8.30
N ALA A 419 -0.36 0.37 -8.05
CA ALA A 419 0.96 0.81 -7.63
C ALA A 419 1.24 0.27 -6.23
N VAL A 420 2.49 -0.09 -6.01
CA VAL A 420 2.95 -0.67 -4.76
C VAL A 420 4.34 -0.15 -4.48
N VAL A 421 4.47 0.62 -3.41
CA VAL A 421 5.75 1.06 -2.87
C VAL A 421 5.78 0.73 -1.38
N PRO A 422 6.72 -0.10 -0.91
CA PRO A 422 7.01 -0.27 0.52
C PRO A 422 7.63 1.01 1.11
N TRP A 423 6.80 2.02 1.39
CA TRP A 423 7.22 3.38 1.74
C TRP A 423 8.19 3.44 2.92
N GLN A 424 8.07 2.53 3.89
CA GLN A 424 8.97 2.44 5.03
C GLN A 424 10.42 2.06 4.67
N LEU A 425 10.63 1.42 3.51
CA LEU A 425 11.95 1.01 3.01
C LEU A 425 12.61 2.07 2.10
N VAL A 426 11.88 3.13 1.75
CA VAL A 426 12.41 4.25 0.96
C VAL A 426 13.48 4.99 1.77
N TYR A 427 14.64 5.23 1.15
CA TYR A 427 15.76 5.93 1.76
C TYR A 427 15.95 7.30 1.09
N GLY A 428 15.64 8.38 1.83
CA GLY A 428 15.56 9.74 1.29
C GLY A 428 16.89 10.54 1.28
N LEU A 429 17.95 10.03 1.91
CA LEU A 429 19.25 10.71 1.92
C LEU A 429 20.11 10.27 0.73
N PRO A 430 20.90 11.18 0.13
CA PRO A 430 21.91 10.79 -0.86
C PRO A 430 22.88 9.78 -0.26
N ILE A 431 23.25 8.75 -1.02
CA ILE A 431 24.20 7.74 -0.57
C ILE A 431 24.95 7.10 -1.74
N ALA A 432 26.28 7.06 -1.65
CA ALA A 432 27.16 6.45 -2.63
C ALA A 432 28.19 5.54 -1.94
N ASP A 433 29.07 4.90 -2.72
CA ASP A 433 30.16 4.11 -2.15
C ASP A 433 31.03 4.98 -1.23
N ARG A 434 31.38 4.45 -0.06
CA ARG A 434 32.14 5.17 0.99
C ARG A 434 31.42 6.43 1.51
N ALA A 435 30.09 6.38 1.58
CA ALA A 435 29.29 7.38 2.29
C ALA A 435 29.77 7.57 3.74
N TYR A 436 29.58 8.79 4.25
CA TYR A 436 29.81 9.08 5.66
C TYR A 436 28.84 8.27 6.53
N VAL A 437 29.35 7.57 7.55
CA VAL A 437 28.51 6.86 8.51
C VAL A 437 28.11 7.83 9.62
N CYS A 438 26.84 8.18 9.68
CA CYS A 438 26.31 9.10 10.67
C CYS A 438 26.46 8.53 12.09
N PRO A 439 26.83 9.33 13.12
CA PRO A 439 26.96 8.84 14.49
C PRO A 439 25.66 8.25 15.06
N SER A 440 24.50 8.62 14.50
CA SER A 440 23.21 8.02 14.82
C SER A 440 23.17 6.50 14.60
N VAL A 441 24.00 5.96 13.69
CA VAL A 441 24.14 4.51 13.48
C VAL A 441 24.58 3.81 14.77
N ASP A 442 25.56 4.38 15.47
CA ASP A 442 26.08 3.80 16.71
C ASP A 442 25.24 4.21 17.93
N GLN A 443 24.75 5.46 17.96
CA GLN A 443 23.97 5.99 19.08
C GLN A 443 22.61 5.29 19.26
N PHE A 444 21.97 4.86 18.17
CA PHE A 444 20.64 4.26 18.19
C PHE A 444 20.62 2.84 17.60
N GLY A 445 21.79 2.26 17.36
CA GLY A 445 21.98 0.89 16.87
C GLY A 445 22.13 -0.14 18.01
N PRO A 446 22.73 -1.31 17.72
CA PRO A 446 22.93 -2.39 18.69
C PRO A 446 23.48 -1.95 20.04
N GLY A 447 22.74 -2.23 21.11
CA GLY A 447 23.15 -1.96 22.50
C GLY A 447 22.71 -0.60 23.04
N SER A 448 22.06 0.25 22.23
CA SER A 448 21.54 1.56 22.67
C SER A 448 20.32 1.48 23.60
N GLY A 449 19.67 0.32 23.70
CA GLY A 449 18.44 0.13 24.50
C GLY A 449 17.16 0.64 23.85
N GLY A 450 17.24 1.43 22.77
CA GLY A 450 16.08 1.83 21.94
C GLY A 450 15.12 2.80 22.63
N THR A 451 15.60 3.55 23.61
CA THR A 451 14.85 4.53 24.37
C THR A 451 15.31 5.95 24.03
N ASP A 452 14.43 6.94 24.18
CA ASP A 452 14.71 8.36 23.96
C ASP A 452 15.27 8.72 22.57
N VAL A 453 14.76 8.04 21.54
CA VAL A 453 15.12 8.36 20.15
C VAL A 453 14.52 9.72 19.77
N PRO A 454 15.34 10.72 19.40
CA PRO A 454 14.82 12.02 19.02
C PRO A 454 13.98 11.94 17.75
N ASP A 455 13.10 12.91 17.57
CA ASP A 455 12.24 12.98 16.39
C ASP A 455 13.03 13.19 15.09
N ARG A 456 14.23 13.76 15.21
CA ARG A 456 15.13 14.10 14.12
C ARG A 456 16.55 13.64 14.43
N CYS A 457 17.33 13.42 13.37
CA CYS A 457 18.74 13.09 13.52
C CYS A 457 19.48 14.24 14.24
N PRO A 458 20.16 13.98 15.37
CA PRO A 458 20.94 15.00 16.08
C PRO A 458 22.20 15.45 15.31
N HIS A 459 22.53 14.77 14.20
CA HIS A 459 23.67 15.07 13.33
C HIS A 459 23.23 15.43 11.91
N ALA A 460 22.01 15.97 11.75
CA ALA A 460 21.47 16.34 10.45
C ALA A 460 22.30 17.40 9.72
N ASP A 461 23.00 18.27 10.46
CA ASP A 461 23.95 19.26 9.96
C ASP A 461 25.12 18.62 9.18
N ARG A 462 25.39 17.34 9.40
CA ARG A 462 26.45 16.58 8.74
C ARG A 462 25.97 15.71 7.60
N HIS A 463 24.70 15.78 7.21
CA HIS A 463 24.17 14.92 6.14
C HIS A 463 24.59 15.36 4.73
N ASP A 464 25.02 16.61 4.55
CA ASP A 464 25.55 17.16 3.29
C ASP A 464 27.02 16.75 3.08
N GLN A 465 27.23 15.49 2.71
CA GLN A 465 28.55 14.91 2.47
C GLN A 465 28.73 14.62 0.98
N PRO A 466 29.95 14.77 0.42
CA PRO A 466 30.18 14.57 -1.02
C PRO A 466 29.77 13.19 -1.56
N ASN A 467 29.91 12.14 -0.74
CA ASN A 467 29.51 10.77 -1.11
C ASN A 467 28.17 10.36 -0.48
N GLY A 468 27.41 11.33 0.00
CA GLY A 468 26.20 11.10 0.78
C GLY A 468 26.47 10.52 2.17
N THR A 469 25.39 10.13 2.83
CA THR A 469 25.38 9.76 4.25
C THR A 469 24.58 8.48 4.46
N LEU A 470 25.15 7.53 5.22
CA LEU A 470 24.44 6.41 5.82
C LEU A 470 23.93 6.82 7.22
N CYS A 471 22.62 6.95 7.37
CA CYS A 471 21.96 7.33 8.62
C CYS A 471 20.63 6.59 8.75
N PRO A 472 20.26 6.05 9.92
CA PRO A 472 18.97 5.37 10.07
C PRO A 472 17.76 6.31 9.82
N TYR A 473 17.91 7.61 10.10
CA TYR A 473 16.92 8.64 9.76
C TYR A 473 16.80 8.91 8.25
N GLY A 474 17.55 8.21 7.40
CA GLY A 474 17.31 8.22 5.97
C GLY A 474 16.14 7.34 5.56
N PHE A 475 15.82 6.29 6.32
CA PHE A 475 14.65 5.44 6.04
C PHE A 475 13.37 6.15 6.49
N TRP A 476 12.40 6.28 5.59
CA TRP A 476 11.14 6.93 5.92
C TRP A 476 10.39 6.21 7.06
N GLY A 477 10.51 4.89 7.15
CA GLY A 477 9.90 4.11 8.23
C GLY A 477 10.44 4.40 9.63
N LEU A 478 11.67 4.90 9.73
CA LEU A 478 12.32 5.27 11.00
C LEU A 478 12.21 6.78 11.26
N ALA A 479 12.39 7.59 10.22
CA ALA A 479 12.41 9.04 10.33
C ALA A 479 11.01 9.62 10.55
N HIS A 480 9.99 9.04 9.90
CA HIS A 480 8.67 9.63 9.76
C HIS A 480 7.57 8.74 10.34
N VAL A 481 6.46 9.37 10.70
CA VAL A 481 5.20 8.66 10.97
C VAL A 481 4.53 8.42 9.63
N LEU A 482 4.32 7.15 9.29
CA LEU A 482 3.72 6.73 8.02
C LEU A 482 2.28 6.28 8.23
N GLU A 483 1.40 6.67 7.32
CA GLU A 483 0.05 6.12 7.17
C GLU A 483 -0.23 5.80 5.70
N VAL A 484 -0.89 4.67 5.45
CA VAL A 484 -1.40 4.29 4.12
C VAL A 484 -2.92 4.08 4.22
N PRO A 485 -3.69 5.13 4.53
CA PRO A 485 -5.12 5.01 4.73
C PRO A 485 -5.79 4.47 3.46
N PRO A 486 -6.51 3.33 3.53
CA PRO A 486 -7.23 2.81 2.39
C PRO A 486 -8.39 3.73 2.02
N SER A 487 -8.68 3.85 0.72
CA SER A 487 -9.89 4.52 0.26
C SER A 487 -11.15 3.77 0.69
N SER A 488 -12.12 4.49 1.26
CA SER A 488 -13.47 3.96 1.45
C SER A 488 -14.50 5.03 1.09
N THR A 489 -15.31 4.77 0.07
CA THR A 489 -16.50 5.59 -0.23
C THR A 489 -17.65 5.33 0.75
N ARG A 490 -17.55 4.25 1.54
CA ARG A 490 -18.60 3.81 2.46
C ARG A 490 -18.42 4.33 3.87
N MET A 491 -17.20 4.66 4.28
CA MET A 491 -16.88 4.95 5.68
C MET A 491 -15.86 6.07 5.83
N THR A 492 -15.94 6.78 6.95
CA THR A 492 -14.89 7.66 7.44
C THR A 492 -13.74 6.85 8.02
N LEU A 493 -12.48 7.19 7.74
CA LEU A 493 -11.35 6.57 8.40
C LEU A 493 -11.45 6.76 9.92
N ALA A 494 -11.35 5.69 10.70
CA ALA A 494 -11.60 5.76 12.13
C ALA A 494 -10.40 6.36 12.88
N GLU A 495 -10.65 7.23 13.87
CA GLU A 495 -9.63 7.68 14.84
C GLU A 495 -9.50 6.71 16.02
N ALA A 496 -10.60 6.02 16.35
CA ALA A 496 -10.63 5.01 17.40
C ALA A 496 -11.30 3.75 16.88
N THR A 497 -10.88 2.59 17.36
CA THR A 497 -11.44 1.29 16.98
C THR A 497 -12.82 1.03 17.59
N GLY A 498 -13.27 1.85 18.54
CA GLY A 498 -14.61 1.82 19.12
C GLY A 498 -14.96 3.11 19.84
N GLU A 499 -16.22 3.25 20.25
CA GLU A 499 -16.72 4.47 20.93
C GLU A 499 -16.53 4.42 22.46
N ASN A 500 -16.51 3.22 23.06
CA ASN A 500 -16.55 3.07 24.51
C ASN A 500 -15.68 1.90 25.01
N PRO A 501 -14.95 2.07 26.13
CA PRO A 501 -14.28 0.97 26.81
C PRO A 501 -15.28 0.00 27.48
N PRO A 502 -14.86 -1.23 27.81
CA PRO A 502 -13.53 -1.79 27.56
C PRO A 502 -13.32 -2.17 26.07
N PRO A 503 -12.07 -2.13 25.59
CA PRO A 503 -11.73 -2.69 24.29
C PRO A 503 -11.93 -4.21 24.27
N VAL A 504 -12.25 -4.76 23.10
CA VAL A 504 -12.49 -6.19 22.86
C VAL A 504 -11.45 -6.69 21.87
N VAL A 505 -10.82 -7.82 22.21
CA VAL A 505 -9.80 -8.44 21.38
C VAL A 505 -10.28 -9.81 20.90
N VAL A 506 -10.22 -10.00 19.59
CA VAL A 506 -10.37 -11.33 18.96
C VAL A 506 -9.02 -11.69 18.35
N ALA A 507 -8.53 -12.88 18.65
CA ALA A 507 -7.32 -13.42 18.05
C ALA A 507 -7.61 -14.74 17.34
N ALA A 508 -6.93 -14.98 16.23
CA ALA A 508 -6.84 -16.30 15.61
C ALA A 508 -5.38 -16.69 15.45
N ARG A 509 -5.07 -17.96 15.69
CA ARG A 509 -3.70 -18.46 15.55
C ARG A 509 -3.64 -19.82 14.85
N ASN A 510 -2.52 -20.07 14.19
CA ASN A 510 -2.17 -21.39 13.71
C ASN A 510 -1.35 -22.15 14.77
N ASP A 511 -1.94 -23.19 15.36
CA ASP A 511 -1.31 -23.99 16.44
C ASP A 511 -0.14 -24.88 15.96
N THR A 512 0.05 -25.02 14.64
CA THR A 512 1.15 -25.80 14.08
C THR A 512 2.39 -24.96 13.77
N LEU A 513 2.35 -23.64 14.03
CA LEU A 513 3.50 -22.76 13.80
C LEU A 513 4.69 -23.17 14.70
N PRO A 514 5.89 -23.43 14.13
CA PRO A 514 7.08 -23.76 14.91
C PRO A 514 7.57 -22.57 15.75
N GLY A 515 8.18 -22.84 16.90
CA GLY A 515 8.90 -21.82 17.70
C GLY A 515 7.99 -20.79 18.38
N THR A 516 6.71 -21.10 18.57
CA THR A 516 5.68 -20.17 19.05
C THR A 516 5.73 -19.97 20.56
N ASP A 517 6.40 -18.90 21.01
CA ASP A 517 6.14 -18.32 22.33
C ASP A 517 4.82 -17.51 22.30
N TRP A 518 3.71 -18.23 22.15
CA TRP A 518 2.37 -17.64 22.22
C TRP A 518 2.14 -16.95 23.57
N ALA A 519 2.84 -17.35 24.64
CA ALA A 519 2.62 -16.78 25.96
C ALA A 519 2.97 -15.28 25.99
N ALA A 520 4.06 -14.86 25.33
CA ALA A 520 4.43 -13.45 25.22
C ALA A 520 3.37 -12.63 24.45
N GLN A 521 2.89 -13.15 23.31
CA GLN A 521 1.83 -12.49 22.53
C GLN A 521 0.53 -12.41 23.32
N ARG A 522 0.13 -13.52 23.95
CA ARG A 522 -1.07 -13.57 24.78
C ARG A 522 -0.99 -12.58 25.93
N ALA A 523 0.15 -12.48 26.60
CA ALA A 523 0.36 -11.52 27.67
C ALA A 523 0.20 -10.06 27.17
N ALA A 524 0.69 -9.74 25.97
CA ALA A 524 0.49 -8.41 25.37
C ALA A 524 -0.99 -8.15 25.04
N LEU A 525 -1.71 -9.13 24.50
CA LEU A 525 -3.15 -9.01 24.22
C LEU A 525 -3.98 -8.87 25.50
N ASP A 526 -3.61 -9.57 26.58
CA ASP A 526 -4.26 -9.49 27.89
C ASP A 526 -4.08 -8.12 28.58
N LEU A 527 -3.16 -7.27 28.10
CA LEU A 527 -3.08 -5.87 28.53
C LEU A 527 -4.30 -5.07 28.05
N ILE A 528 -4.78 -5.37 26.83
CA ILE A 528 -5.94 -4.71 26.24
C ILE A 528 -7.22 -5.36 26.77
N ASP A 529 -7.34 -6.68 26.63
CA ASP A 529 -8.54 -7.43 26.99
C ASP A 529 -8.20 -8.82 27.53
N ARG A 530 -8.38 -9.01 28.84
CA ARG A 530 -8.16 -10.31 29.50
C ARG A 530 -9.20 -11.36 29.10
N ALA A 531 -10.35 -10.94 28.57
CA ALA A 531 -11.38 -11.82 28.05
C ALA A 531 -11.18 -12.14 26.56
N CYS A 532 -10.00 -11.83 26.00
CA CYS A 532 -9.66 -12.07 24.59
C CYS A 532 -10.05 -13.48 24.14
N VAL A 533 -10.92 -13.52 23.12
CA VAL A 533 -11.34 -14.75 22.43
C VAL A 533 -10.22 -15.18 21.50
N VAL A 534 -9.76 -16.43 21.63
CA VAL A 534 -8.74 -17.02 20.77
C VAL A 534 -9.35 -18.17 20.00
N THR A 535 -9.26 -18.13 18.68
CA THR A 535 -9.71 -19.18 17.77
C THR A 535 -8.53 -19.79 17.01
N THR A 536 -8.74 -20.98 16.45
CA THR A 536 -7.72 -21.70 15.68
C THR A 536 -8.22 -22.11 14.31
N ASP A 537 -9.43 -21.69 13.93
CA ASP A 537 -10.09 -22.05 12.68
C ASP A 537 -10.96 -20.91 12.15
N THR A 538 -11.16 -20.87 10.83
CA THR A 538 -11.85 -19.76 10.14
C THR A 538 -13.34 -19.67 10.48
N LYS A 539 -13.99 -20.81 10.78
CA LYS A 539 -15.41 -20.85 11.16
C LYS A 539 -15.63 -20.22 12.53
N SER A 540 -14.84 -20.60 13.52
CA SER A 540 -14.88 -20.03 14.87
C SER A 540 -14.47 -18.55 14.86
N LEU A 541 -13.47 -18.18 14.05
CA LEU A 541 -13.09 -16.79 13.84
C LEU A 541 -14.28 -15.97 13.32
N ARG A 542 -14.93 -16.43 12.25
CA ARG A 542 -16.11 -15.74 11.69
C ARG A 542 -17.21 -15.56 12.73
N ALA A 543 -17.48 -16.58 13.54
CA ALA A 543 -18.49 -16.51 14.60
C ALA A 543 -18.12 -15.48 15.69
N ALA A 544 -16.85 -15.42 16.09
CA ALA A 544 -16.37 -14.47 17.10
C ALA A 544 -16.43 -13.00 16.64
N LEU A 545 -16.41 -12.76 15.33
CA LEU A 545 -16.37 -11.42 14.73
C LEU A 545 -17.74 -10.74 14.56
N VAL A 546 -18.84 -11.46 14.80
CA VAL A 546 -20.22 -10.96 14.55
C VAL A 546 -20.54 -9.71 15.36
N GLU A 547 -20.02 -9.58 16.58
CA GLU A 547 -20.29 -8.45 17.47
C GLU A 547 -19.28 -7.29 17.30
N GLY A 548 -18.27 -7.46 16.43
CA GLY A 548 -17.15 -6.54 16.26
C GLY A 548 -16.06 -6.68 17.31
N ALA A 549 -14.90 -6.07 17.03
CA ALA A 549 -13.73 -6.07 17.91
C ALA A 549 -12.96 -4.77 17.74
N ASP A 550 -12.18 -4.38 18.74
CA ASP A 550 -11.28 -3.23 18.65
C ASP A 550 -9.91 -3.63 18.09
N LEU A 551 -9.49 -4.87 18.34
CA LEU A 551 -8.30 -5.49 17.77
C LEU A 551 -8.66 -6.89 17.27
N LEU A 552 -8.36 -7.12 15.98
CA LEU A 552 -8.36 -8.45 15.38
C LEU A 552 -6.92 -8.88 15.13
N TYR A 553 -6.42 -9.86 15.87
CA TYR A 553 -5.04 -10.33 15.79
C TYR A 553 -4.93 -11.70 15.10
N LEU A 554 -4.38 -11.75 13.88
CA LEU A 554 -4.23 -12.98 13.11
C LEU A 554 -2.76 -13.41 13.07
N TYR A 555 -2.43 -14.53 13.71
CA TYR A 555 -1.07 -15.08 13.77
C TYR A 555 -0.99 -16.45 13.08
N CYS A 556 -0.59 -16.44 11.82
CA CYS A 556 -0.71 -17.59 10.93
C CYS A 556 0.38 -17.60 9.86
N HIS A 557 0.39 -18.61 9.00
CA HIS A 557 1.20 -18.54 7.79
C HIS A 557 0.53 -17.63 6.77
N GLY A 558 1.33 -16.92 6.00
CA GLY A 558 0.89 -16.36 4.73
C GLY A 558 1.40 -17.25 3.61
N ARG A 559 0.49 -17.74 2.77
CA ARG A 559 0.80 -18.64 1.66
C ARG A 559 0.43 -17.97 0.35
N GLU A 560 1.38 -17.90 -0.57
CA GLU A 560 1.09 -17.47 -1.93
C GLU A 560 0.11 -18.43 -2.59
N VAL A 561 -0.91 -17.88 -3.26
CA VAL A 561 -1.92 -18.66 -3.98
C VAL A 561 -1.66 -18.65 -5.47
N THR A 562 -2.02 -19.74 -6.13
CA THR A 562 -1.96 -19.85 -7.59
C THR A 562 -2.82 -18.76 -8.22
N GLY A 563 -2.24 -17.93 -9.08
CA GLY A 563 -2.91 -16.76 -9.67
C GLY A 563 -2.56 -15.42 -9.02
N GLY A 564 -1.71 -15.43 -7.99
CA GLY A 564 -1.21 -14.23 -7.33
C GLY A 564 -2.00 -13.84 -6.08
N GLY A 565 -1.33 -13.17 -5.13
CA GLY A 565 -1.89 -12.81 -3.83
C GLY A 565 -1.47 -13.78 -2.71
N VAL A 566 -2.04 -13.57 -1.52
CA VAL A 566 -1.70 -14.30 -0.29
C VAL A 566 -2.97 -14.79 0.40
N ALA A 567 -2.92 -16.00 0.94
CA ALA A 567 -3.91 -16.55 1.83
C ALA A 567 -3.38 -16.65 3.26
N LEU A 568 -4.26 -16.54 4.26
CA LEU A 568 -3.93 -16.79 5.65
C LEU A 568 -4.23 -18.25 5.99
N ASP A 569 -3.20 -19.01 6.33
CA ASP A 569 -3.29 -20.45 6.57
C ASP A 569 -3.22 -20.75 8.08
N PHE A 570 -4.35 -21.19 8.62
CA PHE A 570 -4.53 -21.61 10.02
C PHE A 570 -4.30 -23.12 10.22
N GLY A 571 -3.65 -23.79 9.26
CA GLY A 571 -3.32 -25.20 9.29
C GLY A 571 -4.59 -26.05 9.17
N PRO A 572 -4.81 -27.04 10.07
CA PRO A 572 -6.06 -27.80 10.11
C PRO A 572 -7.31 -26.93 10.28
N GLY A 573 -7.16 -25.70 10.77
CA GLY A 573 -8.24 -24.71 10.93
C GLY A 573 -8.73 -24.07 9.63
N GLY A 574 -8.10 -24.38 8.49
CA GLY A 574 -8.48 -23.91 7.18
C GLY A 574 -7.71 -22.67 6.73
N VAL A 575 -8.08 -22.21 5.54
CA VAL A 575 -7.46 -21.07 4.85
C VAL A 575 -8.49 -19.95 4.75
N LEU A 576 -8.05 -18.72 4.96
CA LEU A 576 -8.83 -17.52 4.71
C LEU A 576 -8.22 -16.76 3.52
N LEU A 577 -9.04 -16.49 2.52
CA LEU A 577 -8.71 -15.68 1.37
C LEU A 577 -9.32 -14.27 1.52
N PRO A 578 -8.79 -13.24 0.81
CA PRO A 578 -9.40 -11.92 0.80
C PRO A 578 -10.88 -11.94 0.34
N GLU A 579 -11.23 -12.78 -0.64
CA GLU A 579 -12.59 -12.87 -1.19
C GLU A 579 -13.59 -13.46 -0.19
N ASP A 580 -13.13 -14.32 0.72
CA ASP A 580 -13.99 -14.89 1.77
C ASP A 580 -14.58 -13.79 2.65
N LEU A 581 -13.87 -12.68 2.85
CA LEU A 581 -14.35 -11.55 3.65
C LEU A 581 -15.54 -10.83 2.99
N ALA A 582 -15.54 -10.73 1.65
CA ALA A 582 -16.69 -10.23 0.91
C ALA A 582 -17.88 -11.17 1.06
N VAL A 583 -17.66 -12.48 0.90
CA VAL A 583 -18.68 -13.50 1.12
C VAL A 583 -19.24 -13.39 2.53
N TRP A 584 -18.38 -13.32 3.56
CA TRP A 584 -18.79 -13.20 4.96
C TRP A 584 -19.66 -11.96 5.21
N ALA A 585 -19.29 -10.81 4.64
CA ALA A 585 -20.03 -9.57 4.76
C ALA A 585 -21.38 -9.59 4.03
N ASP A 586 -21.53 -10.40 2.98
CA ASP A 586 -22.77 -10.57 2.24
C ASP A 586 -23.73 -11.53 2.94
N VAL A 587 -23.22 -12.66 3.45
CA VAL A 587 -24.05 -13.65 4.15
C VAL A 587 -24.32 -13.28 5.61
N SER A 588 -23.56 -12.35 6.19
CA SER A 588 -23.78 -11.82 7.53
C SER A 588 -23.49 -10.33 7.59
N PRO A 589 -24.52 -9.47 7.39
CA PRO A 589 -24.35 -8.02 7.42
C PRO A 589 -23.77 -7.48 8.74
N ARG A 590 -23.84 -8.26 9.84
CA ARG A 590 -23.24 -7.90 11.14
C ARG A 590 -21.70 -7.87 11.11
N ILE A 591 -21.07 -8.57 10.17
CA ILE A 591 -19.62 -8.50 9.95
C ILE A 591 -19.24 -7.17 9.28
N ARG A 592 -20.20 -6.38 8.78
CA ARG A 592 -19.98 -4.99 8.35
C ARG A 592 -19.99 -4.09 9.58
N TRP A 593 -18.83 -3.97 10.21
CA TRP A 593 -18.65 -3.23 11.45
C TRP A 593 -18.89 -1.73 11.25
N ALA A 594 -19.96 -1.21 11.86
CA ALA A 594 -20.28 0.22 11.83
C ALA A 594 -19.81 0.97 13.08
N ARG A 595 -19.76 0.30 14.24
CA ARG A 595 -19.48 0.92 15.55
C ARG A 595 -18.12 0.56 16.12
N ARG A 596 -17.86 -0.74 16.26
CA ARG A 596 -16.59 -1.28 16.80
C ARG A 596 -15.80 -1.89 15.65
N ARG A 597 -14.89 -1.09 15.10
CA ARG A 597 -14.15 -1.33 13.87
C ARG A 597 -12.71 -1.70 14.21
N PRO A 598 -12.28 -2.94 14.00
CA PRO A 598 -10.99 -3.38 14.49
C PRO A 598 -9.85 -2.73 13.72
N LEU A 599 -8.74 -2.48 14.43
CA LEU A 599 -7.42 -2.59 13.79
C LEU A 599 -7.17 -4.08 13.56
N VAL A 600 -6.93 -4.47 12.32
CA VAL A 600 -6.59 -5.86 11.97
C VAL A 600 -5.08 -5.99 11.88
N VAL A 601 -4.49 -6.87 12.68
CA VAL A 601 -3.05 -7.19 12.63
C VAL A 601 -2.88 -8.53 11.91
N LEU A 602 -2.25 -8.49 10.73
CA LEU A 602 -1.97 -9.66 9.90
C LEU A 602 -0.54 -10.13 10.13
N ASN A 603 -0.32 -10.83 11.22
CA ASN A 603 1.00 -11.35 11.60
C ASN A 603 1.29 -12.71 10.94
N GLY A 604 1.28 -12.71 9.61
CA GLY A 604 1.74 -13.80 8.76
C GLY A 604 2.68 -13.27 7.68
N CYS A 605 3.25 -14.13 6.85
CA CYS A 605 4.18 -13.73 5.78
C CYS A 605 3.47 -13.00 4.63
N PHE A 606 4.08 -11.96 4.05
CA PHE A 606 3.60 -11.27 2.84
C PHE A 606 2.15 -10.72 2.89
N THR A 607 1.56 -10.56 4.08
CA THR A 607 0.13 -10.24 4.21
C THR A 607 -0.25 -8.85 3.69
N GLY A 608 0.72 -7.95 3.58
CA GLY A 608 0.61 -6.63 2.93
C GLY A 608 1.34 -6.57 1.58
N ALA A 609 1.99 -7.65 1.16
CA ALA A 609 2.74 -7.66 -0.08
C ALA A 609 1.80 -7.66 -1.28
N ARG A 610 1.61 -6.48 -1.86
CA ARG A 610 0.88 -6.29 -3.12
C ARG A 610 1.86 -6.23 -4.28
N LEU A 611 1.43 -6.68 -5.45
CA LEU A 611 2.09 -6.47 -6.73
C LEU A 611 1.03 -5.98 -7.74
N PRO A 612 1.41 -5.40 -8.88
CA PRO A 612 0.46 -4.98 -9.90
C PRO A 612 -0.46 -6.11 -10.39
N GLU A 613 0.01 -7.35 -10.34
CA GLU A 613 -0.71 -8.58 -10.65
C GLU A 613 -1.61 -9.12 -9.52
N THR A 614 -1.59 -8.53 -8.31
CA THR A 614 -2.46 -8.95 -7.20
C THR A 614 -3.92 -8.57 -7.48
N LEU A 615 -4.80 -9.56 -7.52
CA LEU A 615 -6.23 -9.38 -7.82
C LEU A 615 -7.05 -8.93 -6.60
N ALA A 616 -6.72 -9.45 -5.42
CA ALA A 616 -7.34 -9.07 -4.15
C ALA A 616 -6.29 -9.04 -3.04
N ASP A 617 -6.42 -8.05 -2.14
CA ASP A 617 -5.53 -7.90 -0.99
C ASP A 617 -6.32 -7.75 0.31
N PHE A 618 -5.73 -8.19 1.41
CA PHE A 618 -6.41 -8.18 2.71
C PHE A 618 -6.69 -6.79 3.25
N ALA A 619 -5.83 -5.80 2.98
CA ALA A 619 -6.04 -4.44 3.48
C ALA A 619 -7.33 -3.85 2.89
N ALA A 620 -7.48 -3.94 1.57
CA ALA A 620 -8.71 -3.55 0.87
C ALA A 620 -9.89 -4.42 1.31
N ALA A 621 -9.75 -5.74 1.39
CA ALA A 621 -10.86 -6.63 1.74
C ALA A 621 -11.39 -6.38 3.17
N PHE A 622 -10.54 -6.25 4.18
CA PHE A 622 -10.98 -5.94 5.54
C PHE A 622 -11.64 -4.57 5.63
N VAL A 623 -11.06 -3.53 5.02
CA VAL A 623 -11.66 -2.20 5.10
C VAL A 623 -12.93 -2.09 4.27
N GLN A 624 -12.90 -2.46 2.99
CA GLN A 624 -14.01 -2.21 2.06
C GLN A 624 -15.18 -3.18 2.24
N SER A 625 -14.91 -4.45 2.57
CA SER A 625 -15.95 -5.47 2.73
C SER A 625 -16.49 -5.53 4.15
N THR A 626 -15.62 -5.49 5.17
CA THR A 626 -16.02 -5.72 6.57
C THR A 626 -16.07 -4.46 7.41
N GLY A 627 -15.49 -3.36 6.95
CA GLY A 627 -15.55 -2.10 7.68
C GLY A 627 -14.46 -1.91 8.73
N ALA A 628 -13.33 -2.61 8.63
CA ALA A 628 -12.22 -2.44 9.57
C ALA A 628 -11.77 -0.96 9.66
N ALA A 629 -11.21 -0.57 10.82
CA ALA A 629 -10.61 0.75 11.00
C ALA A 629 -9.29 0.89 10.22
N GLY A 630 -8.60 -0.24 10.04
CA GLY A 630 -7.44 -0.36 9.19
C GLY A 630 -6.70 -1.66 9.43
N VAL A 631 -5.56 -1.83 8.75
CA VAL A 631 -4.80 -3.08 8.74
C VAL A 631 -3.30 -2.82 8.96
N LEU A 632 -2.66 -3.57 9.84
CA LEU A 632 -1.20 -3.65 9.96
C LEU A 632 -0.74 -4.98 9.37
N ALA A 633 0.10 -4.94 8.34
CA ALA A 633 0.47 -6.14 7.58
C ALA A 633 1.98 -6.21 7.28
N THR A 634 2.46 -7.39 6.87
CA THR A 634 3.88 -7.64 6.57
C THR A 634 4.17 -7.59 5.07
N GLU A 635 5.29 -7.00 4.69
CA GLU A 635 5.75 -6.91 3.30
C GLU A 635 6.59 -8.11 2.85
N VAL A 636 7.11 -8.89 3.79
CA VAL A 636 8.07 -9.98 3.54
C VAL A 636 7.72 -11.21 4.37
N VAL A 637 8.36 -12.34 4.08
CA VAL A 637 8.39 -13.48 5.01
C VAL A 637 8.97 -13.01 6.34
N MET A 638 8.44 -13.54 7.44
CA MET A 638 8.95 -13.29 8.79
C MET A 638 9.21 -14.63 9.49
N GLU A 639 10.31 -14.71 10.25
CA GLU A 639 10.46 -15.78 11.24
C GLU A 639 9.38 -15.61 12.33
N SER A 640 8.75 -16.72 12.74
CA SER A 640 7.54 -16.69 13.58
C SER A 640 7.78 -16.11 14.97
N GLY A 641 8.92 -16.40 15.60
CA GLY A 641 9.32 -15.83 16.88
C GLY A 641 9.58 -14.33 16.80
N LEU A 642 10.26 -13.88 15.75
CA LEU A 642 10.49 -12.45 15.49
C LEU A 642 9.17 -11.72 15.23
N ALA A 643 8.31 -12.25 14.37
CA ALA A 643 6.97 -11.73 14.11
C ALA A 643 6.17 -11.58 15.41
N ALA A 644 6.25 -12.57 16.29
CA ALA A 644 5.63 -12.53 17.61
C ALA A 644 6.19 -11.43 18.50
N HIS A 645 7.52 -11.29 18.50
CA HIS A 645 8.22 -10.27 19.25
C HIS A 645 7.83 -8.85 18.80
N VAL A 646 7.85 -8.58 17.50
CA VAL A 646 7.50 -7.27 16.93
C VAL A 646 6.08 -6.88 17.31
N MET A 647 5.12 -7.79 17.11
CA MET A 647 3.72 -7.46 17.40
C MET A 647 3.41 -7.36 18.90
N SER A 648 4.10 -8.11 19.76
CA SER A 648 3.97 -7.93 21.21
C SER A 648 4.45 -6.54 21.64
N ALA A 649 5.58 -6.07 21.07
CA ALA A 649 6.08 -4.72 21.30
C ALA A 649 5.10 -3.65 20.78
N PHE A 650 4.54 -3.85 19.59
CA PHE A 650 3.54 -2.95 19.01
C PHE A 650 2.28 -2.84 19.88
N VAL A 651 1.66 -3.98 20.24
CA VAL A 651 0.46 -4.01 21.07
C VAL A 651 0.71 -3.31 22.41
N THR A 652 1.87 -3.56 23.03
CA THR A 652 2.26 -2.92 24.28
C THR A 652 2.40 -1.40 24.13
N ALA A 653 3.10 -0.92 23.09
CA ALA A 653 3.31 0.50 22.83
C ALA A 653 1.99 1.22 22.50
N TRP A 654 1.15 0.60 21.66
CA TRP A 654 -0.14 1.14 21.26
C TRP A 654 -1.11 1.26 22.45
N HIS A 655 -1.10 0.28 23.36
CA HIS A 655 -1.91 0.30 24.57
C HIS A 655 -1.40 1.28 25.63
N THR A 656 -0.12 1.20 26.00
CA THR A 656 0.42 1.86 27.21
C THR A 656 0.49 3.37 27.05
N ASP A 657 0.92 3.85 25.88
CA ASP A 657 1.16 5.28 25.67
C ASP A 657 -0.04 6.00 25.07
N ARG A 658 -1.14 5.27 24.77
CA ARG A 658 -2.31 5.74 24.00
C ARG A 658 -1.92 6.50 22.71
N ARG A 659 -0.77 6.10 22.12
CA ARG A 659 -0.25 6.65 20.87
C ARG A 659 -1.09 6.15 19.70
N GLY A 660 -1.08 6.90 18.60
CA GLY A 660 -1.62 6.41 17.32
C GLY A 660 -0.77 5.26 16.75
N VAL A 661 -1.39 4.41 15.92
CA VAL A 661 -0.72 3.26 15.26
C VAL A 661 0.61 3.66 14.61
N GLY A 662 0.65 4.80 13.92
CA GLY A 662 1.85 5.24 13.19
C GLY A 662 3.03 5.53 14.12
N SER A 663 2.78 6.17 15.26
CA SER A 663 3.83 6.46 16.26
C SER A 663 4.26 5.18 16.97
N ALA A 664 3.32 4.33 17.39
CA ALA A 664 3.63 3.05 18.03
C ALA A 664 4.49 2.15 17.11
N MET A 665 4.18 2.10 15.81
CA MET A 665 4.98 1.34 14.85
C MET A 665 6.36 1.96 14.61
N ARG A 666 6.47 3.30 14.59
CA ARG A 666 7.78 3.99 14.53
C ARG A 666 8.65 3.61 15.75
N ASP A 667 8.08 3.61 16.95
CA ASP A 667 8.80 3.25 18.17
C ASP A 667 9.32 1.81 18.13
N VAL A 668 8.47 0.87 17.71
CA VAL A 668 8.85 -0.54 17.55
C VAL A 668 10.00 -0.72 16.55
N ARG A 669 9.99 0.05 15.45
CA ARG A 669 11.09 0.03 14.47
C ARG A 669 12.41 0.47 15.10
N TRP A 670 12.39 1.50 15.92
CA TRP A 670 13.58 1.95 16.66
C TRP A 670 14.02 0.98 17.76
N GLN A 671 13.08 0.36 18.47
CA GLN A 671 13.41 -0.68 19.47
C GLN A 671 14.11 -1.89 18.84
N LEU A 672 13.69 -2.32 17.64
CA LEU A 672 14.38 -3.37 16.90
C LEU A 672 15.73 -2.90 16.35
N LEU A 673 15.81 -1.67 15.84
CA LEU A 673 17.05 -1.09 15.35
C LEU A 673 18.12 -1.02 16.45
N ALA A 674 17.71 -0.73 17.68
CA ALA A 674 18.57 -0.73 18.86
C ALA A 674 19.17 -2.12 19.21
N ARG A 675 18.68 -3.18 18.56
CA ARG A 675 19.23 -4.53 18.62
C ARG A 675 19.98 -4.93 17.34
N GLY A 676 20.10 -4.03 16.38
CA GLY A 676 20.64 -4.31 15.05
C GLY A 676 19.66 -4.97 14.10
N ASN A 677 18.37 -4.94 14.42
CA ASN A 677 17.34 -5.64 13.64
C ASN A 677 16.54 -4.64 12.79
N VAL A 678 16.60 -4.83 11.46
CA VAL A 678 15.91 -3.95 10.50
C VAL A 678 14.48 -4.40 10.16
N MET A 679 14.01 -5.52 10.70
CA MET A 679 12.72 -6.12 10.34
C MET A 679 11.49 -5.38 10.87
N GLY A 680 11.67 -4.36 11.70
CA GLY A 680 10.57 -3.41 11.96
C GLY A 680 10.07 -2.75 10.68
N LEU A 681 10.94 -2.61 9.67
CA LEU A 681 10.59 -2.08 8.36
C LEU A 681 9.79 -3.07 7.49
N ALA A 682 9.57 -4.31 7.96
CA ALA A 682 8.70 -5.25 7.28
C ALA A 682 7.21 -4.91 7.43
N TYR A 683 6.83 -4.03 8.35
CA TYR A 683 5.43 -3.76 8.67
C TYR A 683 4.93 -2.44 8.06
N SER A 684 3.77 -2.50 7.42
CA SER A 684 3.09 -1.37 6.77
C SER A 684 1.73 -1.10 7.46
N PRO A 685 1.48 0.14 7.94
CA PRO A 685 0.20 0.53 8.52
C PRO A 685 -0.78 1.06 7.46
N TYR A 686 -1.69 0.20 7.00
CA TYR A 686 -2.82 0.55 6.12
C TYR A 686 -4.01 1.09 6.93
N CYS A 687 -3.80 2.22 7.60
CA CYS A 687 -4.76 2.84 8.51
C CYS A 687 -4.41 4.32 8.71
N ASP A 688 -5.20 5.04 9.51
CA ASP A 688 -4.80 6.35 10.05
C ASP A 688 -3.61 6.18 10.98
N ALA A 689 -2.59 7.03 10.86
CA ALA A 689 -1.47 7.07 11.80
C ALA A 689 -1.93 7.38 13.23
N ASP A 690 -3.04 8.11 13.39
CA ASP A 690 -3.60 8.52 14.68
C ASP A 690 -4.59 7.51 15.26
N LEU A 691 -4.85 6.38 14.59
CA LEU A 691 -5.78 5.35 15.06
C LEU A 691 -5.39 4.83 16.47
N ARG A 692 -6.35 4.82 17.39
CA ARG A 692 -6.18 4.44 18.80
C ARG A 692 -7.23 3.40 19.24
N LEU A 693 -7.02 2.83 20.42
CA LEU A 693 -8.06 2.13 21.18
C LEU A 693 -9.08 3.13 21.76
N PRO A 694 -10.32 2.70 22.10
CA PRO A 694 -11.36 3.55 22.71
C PRO A 694 -10.96 4.26 24.02
#